data_AF-A0A517MX32-F1
#
_entry.id   AF-A0A517MX32-F1
#
_cell.length_a   1.000
_cell.length_b   1.000
_cell.length_c   1.000
_cell.angle_alpha   90.00
_cell.angle_beta   90.00
_cell.angle_gamma   90.00
#
_symmetry.space_group_name_H-M   'P 1'
#
loop_
_entity.id
_entity.type
_entity.pdbx_description
1 polymer ?
#
loop_
_entity_poly.entity_id
_entity_poly.type
_entity_poly.pdbx_seq_one_letter_code
_entity_poly.pdbx_strand_id
1 'polypeptide(L)'
;MLRIHHLIVLTAMGVNGVLGIERCAAQSEWISPSPGVWSDSSNWSAGVPDGSGDIAQFGAQAGPSLNVAIIEAPITVGEIQFLGPGSVTIQGLQDLNLDTGMFGIPPTVFVDGSAPFASIQTGLVGNDGLEKVGEGTLFLDGNVNYFGPTIITAGNLALGPTTAISNGPVIVREGASWEVASQASYPLAAGQTLVGGGVVRANELRVPNTSLVRPGDGVGTLAIEGSLKLDGAQQAPTGGLQFDLSADPAAGFSGNDFIQVDGDVEIAGNHHVLVTPIDNQMAAGFYPLISYSGVLNSQAGSLLPVHSTRLNMTIDTTAPGEILLGVSGLKANLTWEGNTNTAWDIGETANWQGEDDLFFDLDCVHFDDSATNFEVNVTQDVRPGSVNFNNHVQDYQLSGPGAIRGNAPLVKNGAARVTFLNQSEFSTVDVQDGTLEVGFEAKIMAADSTNVAAGGNLQLNLGRVETPQLSVNAGGQLTGNGLITGNVVVGDGFPSANPAVLSPGFSPGLIEIDGDLELQSDAETVIEISGVAGNPHDMIVVSGDAALDGTLQIAAIDGYTPSAGDQFTVLMSGDLDNTVFANVEAARMGDIILWPEYSTTAMTVIGALVGDMDLSGTVDTDDITQFAFALRDNEGYNAALYATYHIVADMDGNGRVDFGDISDFSDEVGQNSPLSSAEVAEIILASFAVPEPSTCCLLLTAGCTLLLKRRRTSQARTQRAGFTLIELLVVIAIISVLIGLLLPAVQAAREAARRTTCLNNCHQLETALHSYESQHGAFPAGARSHRQPFVNSVSWQVLLLPFIEQGELYDRINPDSDGGVGIDGHNQAIHVVDMFHCPSSEAPNTDGRTRNGTNYVGVAGGGSGDGVLDLEDKDCGDLFIDGVLVYDSATTVSDITDGTSHTLTFGERIYQVEVWTHGAFWGGSSANLICAASIKNLRYPVNANLERVGYWVRDQTVPTDKRKLNGNDLLFGSHHPGGAHFALADGRAQFFAEDTDFTVLRNMATRNCGEAGP
;
A
#
# COMPACT_ATOMS: atom_id res chain seq x y z
N MET A 1 -44.28 -23.11 25.86
CA MET A 1 -42.87 -23.50 25.62
C MET A 1 -42.78 -23.91 24.17
N LEU A 2 -42.47 -22.96 23.28
CA LEU A 2 -42.06 -23.30 21.92
C LEU A 2 -40.68 -23.97 22.03
N ARG A 3 -40.53 -25.18 21.48
CA ARG A 3 -39.21 -25.78 21.24
C ARG A 3 -38.77 -25.30 19.86
N ILE A 4 -37.85 -24.34 19.84
CA ILE A 4 -37.11 -23.95 18.64
C ILE A 4 -36.21 -25.15 18.30
N HIS A 5 -36.35 -25.71 17.09
CA HIS A 5 -35.62 -26.91 16.69
C HIS A 5 -34.39 -26.64 15.81
N HIS A 6 -34.21 -25.43 15.25
CA HIS A 6 -33.09 -25.10 14.36
C HIS A 6 -32.69 -23.61 14.49
N LEU A 7 -31.39 -23.32 14.51
CA LEU A 7 -30.83 -21.97 14.66
C LEU A 7 -29.75 -21.74 13.58
N ILE A 8 -29.99 -20.81 12.66
CA ILE A 8 -28.97 -20.31 11.72
C ILE A 8 -28.57 -18.91 12.20
N VAL A 9 -27.27 -18.69 12.45
CA VAL A 9 -26.75 -17.40 12.93
C VAL A 9 -25.94 -16.77 11.80
N LEU A 10 -26.38 -15.61 11.32
CA LEU A 10 -25.64 -14.82 10.34
C LEU A 10 -24.94 -13.68 11.08
N THR A 11 -23.62 -13.61 10.97
CA THR A 11 -22.83 -12.51 11.55
C THR A 11 -22.06 -11.81 10.44
N ALA A 12 -22.60 -10.68 9.98
CA ALA A 12 -21.80 -9.67 9.29
C ALA A 12 -21.17 -8.76 10.36
N MET A 13 -19.94 -8.30 10.17
CA MET A 13 -19.32 -7.31 11.06
C MET A 13 -20.21 -6.06 11.13
N GLY A 14 -21.01 -5.92 12.20
CA GLY A 14 -21.85 -4.75 12.47
C GLY A 14 -23.31 -5.02 12.83
N VAL A 15 -23.90 -6.20 12.55
CA VAL A 15 -25.32 -6.47 12.91
C VAL A 15 -25.50 -7.92 13.36
N ASN A 16 -25.94 -8.12 14.62
CA ASN A 16 -26.35 -9.43 15.14
C ASN A 16 -27.83 -9.67 14.77
N GLY A 17 -28.09 -10.44 13.71
CA GLY A 17 -29.45 -10.85 13.32
C GLY A 17 -29.64 -12.36 13.44
N VAL A 18 -30.65 -12.80 14.19
CA VAL A 18 -31.03 -14.23 14.28
C VAL A 18 -32.15 -14.50 13.28
N LEU A 19 -31.94 -15.44 12.36
CA LEU A 19 -32.95 -15.88 11.38
C LEU A 19 -33.46 -17.26 11.78
N GLY A 20 -34.67 -17.31 12.37
CA GLY A 20 -35.32 -18.55 12.77
C GLY A 20 -36.28 -19.05 11.69
N ILE A 21 -36.08 -20.26 11.17
CA ILE A 21 -37.03 -20.94 10.27
C ILE A 21 -37.89 -21.88 11.12
N GLU A 22 -39.19 -21.59 11.26
CA GLU A 22 -40.16 -22.53 11.86
C GLU A 22 -40.78 -23.43 10.79
N ARG A 23 -40.62 -24.75 10.94
CA ARG A 23 -41.37 -25.74 10.14
C ARG A 23 -42.70 -26.01 10.82
N CYS A 24 -43.82 -25.53 10.25
CA CYS A 24 -45.15 -25.89 10.73
C CYS A 24 -45.61 -27.20 10.09
N ALA A 25 -45.74 -28.26 10.89
CA ALA A 25 -46.32 -29.51 10.44
C ALA A 25 -47.85 -29.34 10.29
N ALA A 26 -48.31 -29.42 9.04
CA ALA A 26 -49.70 -29.61 8.63
C ALA A 26 -50.71 -28.49 8.99
N GLN A 27 -50.88 -27.52 8.07
CA GLN A 27 -52.17 -27.09 7.49
C GLN A 27 -51.97 -25.84 6.62
N SER A 28 -52.78 -25.72 5.57
CA SER A 28 -52.69 -24.78 4.45
C SER A 28 -53.25 -23.38 4.77
N GLU A 29 -52.64 -22.63 5.69
CA GLU A 29 -52.91 -21.19 5.87
C GLU A 29 -51.62 -20.43 6.21
N TRP A 30 -51.29 -19.41 5.40
CA TRP A 30 -50.10 -18.58 5.53
C TRP A 30 -50.38 -17.41 6.50
N ILE A 31 -49.57 -17.25 7.55
CA ILE A 31 -49.58 -16.07 8.42
C ILE A 31 -48.41 -15.17 8.00
N SER A 32 -48.70 -13.97 7.49
CA SER A 32 -47.72 -12.89 7.37
C SER A 32 -47.40 -12.33 8.76
N PRO A 33 -46.13 -12.19 9.18
CA PRO A 33 -45.80 -11.48 10.41
C PRO A 33 -46.15 -9.99 10.25
N SER A 34 -46.71 -9.39 11.30
CA SER A 34 -47.12 -7.98 11.35
C SER A 34 -45.91 -7.03 11.24
N PRO A 35 -46.08 -5.86 10.59
CA PRO A 35 -45.02 -4.86 10.44
C PRO A 35 -44.79 -4.13 11.76
N GLY A 36 -43.72 -4.49 12.46
CA GLY A 36 -43.25 -3.80 13.64
C GLY A 36 -42.08 -4.56 14.25
N VAL A 37 -40.93 -3.90 14.36
CA VAL A 37 -39.63 -4.40 14.88
C VAL A 37 -38.71 -5.05 13.84
N TRP A 38 -38.47 -4.43 12.68
CA TRP A 38 -37.22 -4.60 11.91
C TRP A 38 -36.94 -3.30 11.13
N SER A 39 -35.82 -2.63 11.42
CA SER A 39 -35.27 -1.59 10.55
C SER A 39 -34.33 -2.27 9.56
N ASP A 40 -34.57 -2.01 8.28
CA ASP A 40 -33.89 -2.56 7.10
C ASP A 40 -34.34 -3.98 6.67
N SER A 41 -35.44 -4.03 5.91
CA SER A 41 -35.87 -5.20 5.15
C SER A 41 -35.63 -5.03 3.64
N SER A 42 -34.68 -4.18 3.24
CA SER A 42 -34.38 -3.90 1.81
C SER A 42 -33.39 -4.90 1.20
N ASN A 43 -32.60 -5.57 2.04
CA ASN A 43 -31.36 -6.23 1.61
C ASN A 43 -31.42 -7.74 1.44
N TRP A 44 -32.60 -8.37 1.58
CA TRP A 44 -32.75 -9.82 1.43
C TRP A 44 -34.04 -10.17 0.70
N SER A 45 -33.93 -10.65 -0.54
CA SER A 45 -35.06 -11.25 -1.26
C SER A 45 -35.07 -12.76 -1.02
N ALA A 46 -35.96 -13.25 -0.16
CA ALA A 46 -36.32 -14.67 -0.17
C ALA A 46 -37.28 -14.90 -1.35
N GLY A 47 -36.80 -15.54 -2.42
CA GLY A 47 -37.64 -16.01 -3.51
C GLY A 47 -38.64 -17.06 -3.03
N VAL A 48 -39.87 -17.02 -3.53
CA VAL A 48 -40.91 -18.02 -3.26
C VAL A 48 -40.54 -19.34 -3.97
N PRO A 49 -40.50 -20.51 -3.27
CA PRO A 49 -40.20 -21.79 -3.91
C PRO A 49 -41.28 -22.17 -4.93
N ASP A 50 -40.89 -22.51 -6.16
CA ASP A 50 -41.78 -22.97 -7.22
C ASP A 50 -42.17 -24.45 -7.09
N GLY A 51 -42.38 -24.95 -5.87
CA GLY A 51 -42.89 -26.30 -5.67
C GLY A 51 -41.97 -27.44 -6.14
N SER A 52 -40.70 -27.17 -6.49
CA SER A 52 -39.71 -28.19 -6.81
C SER A 52 -38.44 -28.06 -5.95
N GLY A 53 -38.50 -28.54 -4.70
CA GLY A 53 -37.31 -28.74 -3.84
C GLY A 53 -36.90 -27.51 -3.00
N ASP A 54 -36.33 -27.80 -1.83
CA ASP A 54 -35.92 -26.83 -0.81
C ASP A 54 -34.67 -26.03 -1.25
N ILE A 55 -34.84 -24.91 -1.94
CA ILE A 55 -33.77 -23.97 -2.33
C ILE A 55 -33.70 -22.81 -1.32
N ALA A 56 -32.51 -22.53 -0.78
CA ALA A 56 -32.25 -21.34 0.04
C ALA A 56 -31.31 -20.39 -0.73
N GLN A 57 -31.83 -19.25 -1.20
CA GLN A 57 -31.05 -18.22 -1.89
C GLN A 57 -30.57 -17.16 -0.91
N PHE A 58 -29.27 -16.88 -0.89
CA PHE A 58 -28.67 -15.83 -0.07
C PHE A 58 -27.90 -14.86 -0.99
N GLY A 59 -28.46 -13.67 -1.21
CA GLY A 59 -27.80 -12.59 -1.94
C GLY A 59 -27.27 -11.55 -0.97
N ALA A 60 -26.00 -11.17 -1.11
CA ALA A 60 -25.46 -9.98 -0.46
C ALA A 60 -25.12 -8.96 -1.55
N GLN A 61 -25.78 -7.79 -1.53
CA GLN A 61 -25.31 -6.65 -2.31
C GLN A 61 -24.15 -6.00 -1.54
N ALA A 62 -22.94 -6.16 -2.09
CA ALA A 62 -21.72 -5.43 -1.71
C ALA A 62 -21.34 -5.45 -0.21
N GLY A 63 -20.51 -6.43 0.21
CA GLY A 63 -19.84 -6.43 1.51
C GLY A 63 -18.61 -7.35 1.52
N PRO A 64 -17.56 -7.08 2.32
CA PRO A 64 -16.24 -7.70 2.14
C PRO A 64 -16.11 -9.14 2.69
N SER A 65 -17.11 -9.72 3.34
CA SER A 65 -17.11 -11.13 3.79
C SER A 65 -18.50 -11.52 4.29
N LEU A 66 -19.03 -12.66 3.85
CA LEU A 66 -20.23 -13.27 4.41
C LEU A 66 -19.81 -14.45 5.31
N ASN A 67 -19.87 -14.28 6.64
CA ASN A 67 -19.66 -15.39 7.56
C ASN A 67 -21.00 -16.10 7.82
N VAL A 68 -21.11 -17.34 7.34
CA VAL A 68 -22.28 -18.20 7.57
C VAL A 68 -21.94 -19.19 8.68
N ALA A 69 -22.46 -18.97 9.88
CA ALA A 69 -22.33 -19.90 11.00
C ALA A 69 -23.58 -20.79 11.10
N ILE A 70 -23.44 -22.07 10.78
CA ILE A 70 -24.53 -23.06 10.91
C ILE A 70 -24.29 -23.84 12.21
N ILE A 71 -25.09 -23.55 13.24
CA ILE A 71 -24.93 -24.17 14.56
C ILE A 71 -26.00 -25.25 14.75
N GLU A 72 -25.52 -26.50 14.73
CA GLU A 72 -26.13 -27.74 15.22
C GLU A 72 -27.28 -28.42 14.44
N ALA A 73 -27.05 -29.74 14.23
CA ALA A 73 -27.81 -30.80 13.55
C ALA A 73 -27.55 -30.96 12.04
N PRO A 74 -27.53 -32.20 11.50
CA PRO A 74 -27.30 -32.46 10.08
C PRO A 74 -28.43 -31.84 9.25
N ILE A 75 -28.10 -30.83 8.45
CA ILE A 75 -29.02 -30.19 7.51
C ILE A 75 -28.71 -30.73 6.12
N THR A 76 -29.65 -31.46 5.52
CA THR A 76 -29.63 -31.67 4.07
C THR A 76 -30.15 -30.40 3.41
N VAL A 77 -29.26 -29.47 3.05
CA VAL A 77 -29.62 -28.33 2.20
C VAL A 77 -29.64 -28.83 0.75
N GLY A 78 -30.66 -28.46 -0.03
CA GLY A 78 -30.75 -28.81 -1.45
C GLY A 78 -29.71 -28.05 -2.25
N GLU A 79 -29.83 -26.72 -2.29
CA GLU A 79 -28.97 -25.85 -3.09
C GLU A 79 -28.73 -24.54 -2.34
N ILE A 80 -27.46 -24.11 -2.23
CA ILE A 80 -27.05 -22.79 -1.72
C ILE A 80 -26.39 -22.02 -2.86
N GLN A 81 -27.05 -20.97 -3.33
CA GLN A 81 -26.53 -20.06 -4.34
C GLN A 81 -26.06 -18.76 -3.67
N PHE A 82 -24.81 -18.39 -3.91
CA PHE A 82 -24.25 -17.10 -3.52
C PHE A 82 -24.27 -16.19 -4.75
N LEU A 83 -24.86 -15.01 -4.65
CA LEU A 83 -24.94 -14.05 -5.75
C LEU A 83 -24.18 -12.78 -5.35
N GLY A 84 -22.87 -12.70 -5.63
CA GLY A 84 -22.09 -11.47 -5.47
C GLY A 84 -20.59 -11.67 -5.14
N PRO A 85 -19.75 -10.65 -5.35
CA PRO A 85 -18.34 -10.68 -4.95
C PRO A 85 -18.22 -10.58 -3.41
N GLY A 86 -17.87 -11.68 -2.74
CA GLY A 86 -17.51 -11.72 -1.32
C GLY A 86 -17.00 -13.10 -0.87
N SER A 87 -16.07 -13.15 0.10
CA SER A 87 -15.60 -14.41 0.66
C SER A 87 -16.68 -15.06 1.54
N VAL A 88 -16.79 -16.39 1.48
CA VAL A 88 -17.74 -17.15 2.30
C VAL A 88 -16.97 -17.97 3.32
N THR A 89 -17.17 -17.68 4.61
CA THR A 89 -16.64 -18.52 5.70
C THR A 89 -17.74 -19.42 6.23
N ILE A 90 -17.47 -20.72 6.22
CA ILE A 90 -18.36 -21.76 6.72
C ILE A 90 -17.74 -22.35 7.99
N GLN A 91 -18.42 -22.22 9.15
CA GLN A 91 -17.95 -22.75 10.44
C GLN A 91 -18.92 -23.79 11.04
N GLY A 92 -18.38 -24.85 11.66
CA GLY A 92 -19.11 -25.72 12.60
C GLY A 92 -20.00 -26.84 12.01
N LEU A 93 -19.80 -27.23 10.74
CA LEU A 93 -20.69 -28.15 10.04
C LEU A 93 -20.50 -29.65 10.35
N GLN A 94 -21.60 -30.39 10.39
CA GLN A 94 -21.69 -31.83 10.12
C GLN A 94 -22.59 -32.04 8.89
N ASP A 95 -22.04 -32.66 7.82
CA ASP A 95 -22.70 -33.05 6.56
C ASP A 95 -23.46 -31.94 5.80
N LEU A 96 -22.80 -31.29 4.83
CA LEU A 96 -23.43 -30.32 3.92
C LEU A 96 -23.51 -30.89 2.50
N ASN A 97 -24.72 -30.98 1.95
CA ASN A 97 -24.93 -31.26 0.52
C ASN A 97 -25.15 -29.93 -0.20
N LEU A 98 -24.42 -29.63 -1.28
CA LEU A 98 -24.48 -28.37 -2.03
C LEU A 98 -24.83 -28.65 -3.50
N ASP A 99 -26.07 -28.92 -3.83
CA ASP A 99 -26.46 -29.11 -5.24
C ASP A 99 -26.37 -27.72 -5.91
N THR A 100 -25.53 -27.52 -6.95
CA THR A 100 -25.42 -26.22 -7.62
C THR A 100 -25.71 -26.35 -9.11
N GLY A 101 -26.81 -25.74 -9.55
CA GLY A 101 -27.02 -25.35 -10.95
C GLY A 101 -26.21 -24.11 -11.32
N MET A 102 -25.91 -23.96 -12.61
CA MET A 102 -25.03 -22.92 -13.19
C MET A 102 -25.37 -21.47 -12.78
N PHE A 103 -24.29 -20.67 -12.70
CA PHE A 103 -24.15 -19.19 -12.74
C PHE A 103 -24.01 -18.46 -11.38
N GLY A 104 -22.81 -17.90 -11.14
CA GLY A 104 -22.59 -16.70 -10.31
C GLY A 104 -21.66 -16.82 -9.11
N ILE A 105 -20.35 -16.69 -9.34
CA ILE A 105 -19.23 -16.20 -8.48
C ILE A 105 -19.49 -15.96 -6.97
N PRO A 106 -18.79 -16.74 -6.09
CA PRO A 106 -18.13 -16.18 -4.90
C PRO A 106 -16.57 -16.33 -4.93
N PRO A 107 -15.80 -15.33 -4.45
CA PRO A 107 -14.35 -15.22 -4.63
C PRO A 107 -13.40 -16.06 -3.75
N THR A 108 -13.81 -16.65 -2.63
CA THR A 108 -12.99 -17.63 -1.89
C THR A 108 -13.91 -18.37 -0.92
N VAL A 109 -13.86 -19.70 -0.92
CA VAL A 109 -14.57 -20.51 0.08
C VAL A 109 -13.60 -20.83 1.22
N PHE A 110 -13.83 -20.22 2.38
CA PHE A 110 -13.15 -20.53 3.63
C PHE A 110 -13.98 -21.58 4.38
N VAL A 111 -13.42 -22.77 4.60
CA VAL A 111 -14.06 -23.78 5.45
C VAL A 111 -13.25 -23.92 6.73
N ASP A 112 -13.79 -23.42 7.85
CA ASP A 112 -13.23 -23.62 9.19
C ASP A 112 -13.74 -24.95 9.76
N GLY A 113 -12.85 -25.95 9.74
CA GLY A 113 -13.08 -27.27 10.30
C GLY A 113 -12.87 -27.35 11.82
N SER A 114 -13.35 -26.41 12.63
CA SER A 114 -13.31 -26.58 14.10
C SER A 114 -14.21 -27.74 14.61
N ALA A 115 -15.07 -28.30 13.76
CA ALA A 115 -15.75 -29.58 13.95
C ALA A 115 -14.93 -30.75 13.34
N PRO A 116 -14.99 -31.97 13.89
CA PRO A 116 -14.09 -33.07 13.51
C PRO A 116 -14.20 -33.53 12.04
N PHE A 117 -15.28 -33.21 11.32
CA PHE A 117 -15.51 -33.66 9.94
C PHE A 117 -16.56 -32.80 9.20
N ALA A 118 -16.22 -32.23 8.04
CA ALA A 118 -17.15 -31.58 7.10
C ALA A 118 -17.05 -32.26 5.72
N SER A 119 -18.17 -32.43 5.00
CA SER A 119 -18.23 -33.13 3.69
C SER A 119 -18.96 -32.30 2.64
N ILE A 120 -18.51 -32.33 1.37
CA ILE A 120 -19.16 -31.73 0.19
C ILE A 120 -19.29 -32.80 -0.91
N GLN A 121 -20.51 -33.25 -1.24
CA GLN A 121 -20.72 -34.45 -2.09
C GLN A 121 -21.23 -34.19 -3.53
N THR A 122 -21.67 -32.98 -3.82
CA THR A 122 -22.35 -32.62 -5.09
C THR A 122 -21.45 -31.86 -6.06
N GLY A 123 -20.32 -31.35 -5.56
CA GLY A 123 -19.30 -30.65 -6.34
C GLY A 123 -19.08 -29.20 -5.89
N LEU A 124 -17.97 -28.61 -6.33
CA LEU A 124 -17.54 -27.25 -6.04
C LEU A 124 -17.13 -26.57 -7.34
N VAL A 125 -17.80 -25.48 -7.73
CA VAL A 125 -17.55 -24.76 -8.99
C VAL A 125 -17.36 -23.27 -8.69
N GLY A 126 -16.37 -22.61 -9.31
CA GLY A 126 -16.09 -21.19 -9.06
C GLY A 126 -15.02 -20.60 -9.98
N ASN A 127 -14.84 -19.27 -9.97
CA ASN A 127 -13.80 -18.62 -10.77
C ASN A 127 -12.48 -18.42 -10.01
N ASP A 128 -12.48 -18.59 -8.68
CA ASP A 128 -11.31 -18.38 -7.81
C ASP A 128 -10.84 -19.70 -7.16
N GLY A 129 -10.09 -19.63 -6.06
CA GLY A 129 -9.49 -20.77 -5.37
C GLY A 129 -10.29 -21.32 -4.18
N LEU A 130 -9.79 -22.39 -3.60
CA LEU A 130 -10.28 -23.01 -2.36
C LEU A 130 -9.22 -22.82 -1.26
N GLU A 131 -9.59 -22.24 -0.11
CA GLU A 131 -8.70 -22.22 1.07
C GLU A 131 -9.30 -23.03 2.23
N LYS A 132 -8.61 -24.10 2.61
CA LYS A 132 -8.91 -24.94 3.77
C LYS A 132 -8.14 -24.43 4.99
N VAL A 133 -8.89 -23.98 6.00
CA VAL A 133 -8.37 -23.49 7.29
C VAL A 133 -8.88 -24.36 8.45
N GLY A 134 -8.30 -24.20 9.64
CA GLY A 134 -8.68 -24.92 10.87
C GLY A 134 -8.25 -26.38 10.94
N GLU A 135 -8.19 -26.96 12.13
CA GLU A 135 -7.56 -28.27 12.41
C GLU A 135 -8.32 -29.51 11.88
N GLY A 136 -9.63 -29.40 11.59
CA GLY A 136 -10.46 -30.55 11.19
C GLY A 136 -10.29 -30.98 9.73
N THR A 137 -11.06 -32.02 9.36
CA THR A 137 -11.06 -32.59 8.01
C THR A 137 -12.19 -32.01 7.15
N LEU A 138 -11.85 -31.53 5.95
CA LEU A 138 -12.80 -31.24 4.87
C LEU A 138 -12.74 -32.39 3.85
N PHE A 139 -13.85 -33.09 3.64
CA PHE A 139 -13.99 -34.18 2.69
C PHE A 139 -14.73 -33.70 1.43
N LEU A 140 -14.12 -33.82 0.25
CA LEU A 140 -14.72 -33.48 -1.04
C LEU A 140 -15.02 -34.76 -1.82
N ASP A 141 -16.29 -35.06 -2.04
CA ASP A 141 -16.77 -36.29 -2.69
C ASP A 141 -17.74 -35.95 -3.83
N GLY A 142 -17.34 -34.98 -4.66
CA GLY A 142 -18.09 -34.49 -5.81
C GLY A 142 -17.18 -33.94 -6.92
N ASN A 143 -17.76 -33.29 -7.92
CA ASN A 143 -17.01 -32.70 -9.04
C ASN A 143 -16.39 -31.35 -8.66
N VAL A 144 -15.07 -31.16 -8.82
CA VAL A 144 -14.37 -29.92 -8.41
C VAL A 144 -13.89 -29.16 -9.65
N ASN A 145 -14.53 -28.03 -9.95
CA ASN A 145 -14.33 -27.20 -11.13
C ASN A 145 -14.20 -25.70 -10.78
N TYR A 146 -13.23 -25.34 -9.93
CA TYR A 146 -12.83 -23.94 -9.75
C TYR A 146 -11.52 -23.61 -10.50
N PHE A 147 -11.15 -22.35 -10.70
CA PHE A 147 -9.98 -21.97 -11.53
C PHE A 147 -8.74 -21.51 -10.73
N GLY A 148 -8.89 -21.08 -9.47
CA GLY A 148 -7.79 -20.60 -8.62
C GLY A 148 -7.06 -21.71 -7.83
N PRO A 149 -6.14 -21.33 -6.92
CA PRO A 149 -5.33 -22.28 -6.15
C PRO A 149 -6.15 -23.06 -5.12
N THR A 150 -5.71 -24.27 -4.80
CA THR A 150 -6.12 -24.98 -3.58
C THR A 150 -5.08 -24.72 -2.50
N ILE A 151 -5.44 -24.02 -1.43
CA ILE A 151 -4.54 -23.71 -0.31
C ILE A 151 -5.03 -24.47 0.91
N ILE A 152 -4.18 -25.32 1.49
CA ILE A 152 -4.47 -26.03 2.74
C ILE A 152 -3.56 -25.45 3.81
N THR A 153 -4.11 -24.54 4.59
CA THR A 153 -3.39 -23.79 5.63
C THR A 153 -3.30 -24.57 6.94
N ALA A 154 -4.31 -25.38 7.27
CA ALA A 154 -4.33 -26.24 8.47
C ALA A 154 -5.31 -27.42 8.32
N GLY A 155 -5.12 -28.45 9.15
CA GLY A 155 -5.97 -29.65 9.19
C GLY A 155 -5.84 -30.51 7.94
N ASN A 156 -6.92 -31.24 7.58
CA ASN A 156 -6.90 -32.19 6.46
C ASN A 156 -7.90 -31.82 5.36
N LEU A 157 -7.50 -31.92 4.09
CA LEU A 157 -8.40 -31.93 2.93
C LEU A 157 -8.41 -33.34 2.33
N ALA A 158 -9.50 -34.07 2.44
CA ALA A 158 -9.65 -35.43 1.94
C ALA A 158 -10.53 -35.47 0.68
N LEU A 159 -10.15 -36.25 -0.33
CA LEU A 159 -10.91 -36.42 -1.58
C LEU A 159 -11.61 -37.78 -1.63
N GLY A 160 -12.79 -37.82 -2.24
CA GLY A 160 -13.54 -39.02 -2.57
C GLY A 160 -12.91 -39.82 -3.72
N PRO A 161 -13.36 -41.07 -3.94
CA PRO A 161 -12.73 -42.03 -4.86
C PRO A 161 -12.84 -41.63 -6.35
N THR A 162 -13.64 -40.63 -6.70
CA THR A 162 -13.78 -40.12 -8.07
C THR A 162 -13.50 -38.63 -8.18
N THR A 163 -13.13 -37.97 -7.08
CA THR A 163 -12.91 -36.52 -7.04
C THR A 163 -11.47 -36.19 -7.41
N ALA A 164 -11.29 -35.22 -8.30
CA ALA A 164 -9.98 -34.73 -8.69
C ALA A 164 -9.96 -33.21 -8.63
N ILE A 165 -8.85 -32.65 -8.16
CA ILE A 165 -8.53 -31.23 -8.27
C ILE A 165 -7.59 -31.09 -9.47
N SER A 166 -8.07 -30.53 -10.57
CA SER A 166 -7.33 -30.46 -11.84
C SER A 166 -6.87 -29.07 -12.25
N ASN A 167 -7.33 -28.03 -11.56
CA ASN A 167 -7.12 -26.64 -11.93
C ASN A 167 -6.33 -25.92 -10.84
N GLY A 168 -5.38 -25.06 -11.24
CA GLY A 168 -4.56 -24.28 -10.32
C GLY A 168 -3.54 -25.10 -9.52
N PRO A 169 -2.62 -24.43 -8.80
CA PRO A 169 -1.67 -25.10 -7.92
C PRO A 169 -2.36 -25.62 -6.64
N VAL A 170 -1.85 -26.72 -6.10
CA VAL A 170 -2.21 -27.24 -4.77
C VAL A 170 -1.09 -26.91 -3.80
N ILE A 171 -1.40 -26.14 -2.76
CA ILE A 171 -0.46 -25.67 -1.74
C ILE A 171 -0.80 -26.34 -0.42
N VAL A 172 0.07 -27.20 0.10
CA VAL A 172 -0.10 -27.89 1.38
C VAL A 172 0.89 -27.29 2.38
N ARG A 173 0.42 -26.39 3.25
CA ARG A 173 1.30 -25.73 4.23
C ARG A 173 1.78 -26.70 5.30
N GLU A 174 2.87 -26.33 5.97
CA GLU A 174 3.42 -27.09 7.08
C GLU A 174 2.34 -27.33 8.16
N GLY A 175 2.26 -28.57 8.65
CA GLY A 175 1.24 -29.00 9.62
C GLY A 175 -0.13 -29.33 9.04
N ALA A 176 -0.36 -29.09 7.74
CA ALA A 176 -1.59 -29.48 7.05
C ALA A 176 -1.43 -30.78 6.24
N SER A 177 -2.54 -31.42 5.87
CA SER A 177 -2.54 -32.62 5.03
C SER A 177 -3.54 -32.60 3.89
N TRP A 178 -3.17 -33.24 2.78
CA TRP A 178 -4.01 -33.52 1.63
C TRP A 178 -4.15 -35.03 1.43
N GLU A 179 -5.35 -35.57 1.62
CA GLU A 179 -5.63 -37.00 1.59
C GLU A 179 -6.36 -37.41 0.30
N VAL A 180 -5.66 -38.14 -0.56
CA VAL A 180 -6.16 -38.67 -1.85
C VAL A 180 -6.16 -40.21 -1.88
N ALA A 181 -5.91 -40.85 -0.74
CA ALA A 181 -5.81 -42.30 -0.60
C ALA A 181 -7.12 -43.08 -0.83
N SER A 182 -8.25 -42.40 -1.03
CA SER A 182 -9.49 -43.05 -1.51
C SER A 182 -9.35 -43.61 -2.93
N GLN A 183 -8.35 -43.15 -3.68
CA GLN A 183 -7.99 -43.65 -5.00
C GLN A 183 -6.79 -44.58 -4.91
N ALA A 184 -6.79 -45.64 -5.72
CA ALA A 184 -5.67 -46.58 -5.77
C ALA A 184 -4.38 -45.91 -6.26
N SER A 185 -4.53 -44.89 -7.11
CA SER A 185 -3.46 -44.04 -7.60
C SER A 185 -4.04 -42.70 -8.03
N TYR A 186 -3.48 -41.61 -7.52
CA TYR A 186 -3.96 -40.24 -7.78
C TYR A 186 -3.01 -39.52 -8.75
N PRO A 187 -3.45 -39.14 -9.96
CA PRO A 187 -2.65 -38.35 -10.88
C PRO A 187 -2.81 -36.85 -10.65
N LEU A 188 -1.67 -36.13 -10.56
CA LEU A 188 -1.69 -34.69 -10.77
C LEU A 188 -2.12 -34.38 -12.22
N ALA A 189 -2.84 -33.29 -12.40
CA ALA A 189 -3.21 -32.83 -13.73
C ALA A 189 -1.99 -32.27 -14.49
N ALA A 190 -1.98 -32.39 -15.82
CA ALA A 190 -0.89 -31.85 -16.64
C ALA A 190 -0.75 -30.34 -16.44
N GLY A 191 0.47 -29.85 -16.17
CA GLY A 191 0.72 -28.43 -15.86
C GLY A 191 0.38 -28.04 -14.41
N GLN A 192 -0.21 -28.93 -13.61
CA GLN A 192 -0.49 -28.68 -12.20
C GLN A 192 0.79 -28.59 -11.38
N THR A 193 0.78 -27.69 -10.41
CA THR A 193 1.90 -27.50 -9.47
C THR A 193 1.46 -27.92 -8.07
N LEU A 194 2.24 -28.77 -7.40
CA LEU A 194 2.10 -29.12 -5.99
C LEU A 194 3.21 -28.45 -5.20
N VAL A 195 2.86 -27.67 -4.18
CA VAL A 195 3.77 -26.84 -3.39
C VAL A 195 3.54 -27.05 -1.91
N GLY A 196 4.59 -26.90 -1.08
CA GLY A 196 4.45 -26.72 0.36
C GLY A 196 5.13 -27.79 1.23
N GLY A 197 5.13 -27.55 2.54
CA GLY A 197 5.81 -28.38 3.55
C GLY A 197 4.90 -29.33 4.34
N GLY A 198 3.70 -29.60 3.84
CA GLY A 198 2.70 -30.46 4.50
C GLY A 198 2.79 -31.94 4.14
N VAL A 199 1.71 -32.67 4.40
CA VAL A 199 1.62 -34.13 4.17
C VAL A 199 0.61 -34.48 3.09
N VAL A 200 1.01 -35.17 2.03
CA VAL A 200 0.12 -35.78 1.04
C VAL A 200 -0.08 -37.26 1.38
N ARG A 201 -1.30 -37.66 1.73
CA ARG A 201 -1.66 -39.06 2.02
C ARG A 201 -2.25 -39.71 0.77
N ALA A 202 -1.52 -40.62 0.14
CA ALA A 202 -1.92 -41.28 -1.11
C ALA A 202 -1.56 -42.77 -1.07
N ASN A 203 -2.27 -43.64 -1.81
CA ASN A 203 -1.74 -44.99 -2.02
C ASN A 203 -0.54 -44.93 -3.00
N GLU A 204 -0.73 -44.22 -4.11
CA GLU A 204 0.30 -43.84 -5.05
C GLU A 204 -0.02 -42.42 -5.56
N LEU A 205 0.93 -41.48 -5.46
CA LEU A 205 0.86 -40.16 -6.09
C LEU A 205 1.59 -40.23 -7.43
N ARG A 206 0.87 -39.97 -8.54
CA ARG A 206 1.45 -39.93 -9.89
C ARG A 206 1.71 -38.49 -10.32
N VAL A 207 2.95 -38.19 -10.67
CA VAL A 207 3.41 -36.90 -11.15
C VAL A 207 3.80 -37.06 -12.63
N PRO A 208 2.98 -36.58 -13.58
CA PRO A 208 3.36 -36.61 -14.98
C PRO A 208 4.48 -35.59 -15.25
N ASN A 209 5.27 -35.82 -16.29
CA ASN A 209 6.43 -34.98 -16.66
C ASN A 209 6.10 -33.57 -17.18
N THR A 210 4.84 -33.15 -17.03
CA THR A 210 4.32 -31.82 -17.31
C THR A 210 3.86 -31.10 -16.05
N SER A 211 3.81 -31.78 -14.90
CA SER A 211 3.47 -31.21 -13.59
C SER A 211 4.74 -30.85 -12.82
N LEU A 212 4.62 -29.91 -11.88
CA LEU A 212 5.72 -29.46 -11.03
C LEU A 212 5.45 -29.84 -9.58
N VAL A 213 6.45 -30.38 -8.89
CA VAL A 213 6.42 -30.56 -7.42
C VAL A 213 7.54 -29.74 -6.81
N ARG A 214 7.21 -28.89 -5.85
CA ARG A 214 8.15 -28.03 -5.12
C ARG A 214 7.93 -28.19 -3.61
N PRO A 215 8.83 -28.84 -2.88
CA PRO A 215 8.74 -28.87 -1.43
C PRO A 215 8.83 -27.46 -0.84
N GLY A 216 8.09 -27.21 0.23
CA GLY A 216 8.11 -25.92 0.93
C GLY A 216 7.45 -24.75 0.18
N ASP A 217 7.35 -23.61 0.88
CA ASP A 217 7.04 -22.27 0.33
C ASP A 217 8.26 -21.37 0.65
N GLY A 218 9.43 -21.85 0.23
CA GLY A 218 10.74 -21.63 0.86
C GLY A 218 11.36 -22.98 1.23
N VAL A 219 12.29 -23.03 2.19
CA VAL A 219 12.87 -24.29 2.66
C VAL A 219 11.83 -25.15 3.37
N GLY A 220 11.60 -26.37 2.89
CA GLY A 220 10.66 -27.26 3.57
C GLY A 220 10.71 -28.72 3.13
N THR A 221 10.01 -29.56 3.91
CA THR A 221 9.84 -30.98 3.59
C THR A 221 8.41 -31.26 3.16
N LEU A 222 8.22 -31.76 1.94
CA LEU A 222 6.95 -32.30 1.50
C LEU A 222 6.91 -33.80 1.81
N ALA A 223 6.03 -34.22 2.71
CA ALA A 223 5.85 -35.62 3.03
C ALA A 223 4.77 -36.26 2.14
N ILE A 224 5.04 -37.44 1.62
CA ILE A 224 4.12 -38.30 0.89
C ILE A 224 3.97 -39.58 1.70
N GLU A 225 2.86 -39.71 2.41
CA GLU A 225 2.49 -40.98 3.04
C GLU A 225 1.86 -41.88 1.98
N GLY A 226 2.69 -42.70 1.32
CA GLY A 226 2.32 -43.42 0.12
C GLY A 226 3.49 -43.71 -0.80
N SER A 227 3.22 -44.31 -1.95
CA SER A 227 4.22 -44.44 -3.03
C SER A 227 4.22 -43.21 -3.93
N LEU A 228 5.37 -42.86 -4.52
CA LEU A 228 5.54 -41.79 -5.49
C LEU A 228 5.90 -42.36 -6.86
N LYS A 229 5.16 -41.98 -7.90
CA LYS A 229 5.43 -42.37 -9.27
C LYS A 229 5.64 -41.15 -10.16
N LEU A 230 6.83 -41.01 -10.70
CA LEU A 230 7.19 -40.00 -11.68
C LEU A 230 6.98 -40.59 -13.08
N ASP A 231 5.85 -40.27 -13.70
CA ASP A 231 5.43 -40.81 -15.00
C ASP A 231 5.46 -39.77 -16.13
N GLY A 232 5.22 -40.18 -17.38
CA GLY A 232 5.27 -39.29 -18.54
C GLY A 232 5.98 -39.91 -19.74
N ALA A 233 5.73 -39.37 -20.93
CA ALA A 233 6.41 -39.83 -22.15
C ALA A 233 7.90 -39.46 -22.10
N GLN A 234 8.77 -40.24 -22.75
CA GLN A 234 10.22 -39.94 -22.82
C GLN A 234 10.57 -38.70 -23.68
N GLN A 235 9.60 -37.86 -24.00
CA GLN A 235 9.82 -36.58 -24.66
C GLN A 235 10.38 -35.56 -23.65
N ALA A 236 10.90 -34.44 -24.15
CA ALA A 236 11.47 -33.39 -23.30
C ALA A 236 10.42 -32.94 -22.26
N PRO A 237 10.70 -33.10 -20.95
CA PRO A 237 9.74 -32.77 -19.91
C PRO A 237 9.56 -31.25 -19.81
N THR A 238 8.35 -30.80 -19.50
CA THR A 238 8.02 -29.39 -19.26
C THR A 238 7.76 -29.11 -17.77
N GLY A 239 7.71 -30.15 -16.95
CA GLY A 239 7.65 -30.09 -15.49
C GLY A 239 8.74 -30.95 -14.85
N GLY A 240 8.58 -31.26 -13.58
CA GLY A 240 9.54 -32.04 -12.82
C GLY A 240 9.49 -31.77 -11.32
N LEU A 241 10.66 -31.78 -10.70
CA LEU A 241 10.85 -31.51 -9.29
C LEU A 241 11.71 -30.27 -9.13
N GLN A 242 11.30 -29.33 -8.30
CA GLN A 242 12.07 -28.13 -7.98
C GLN A 242 12.46 -28.16 -6.51
N PHE A 243 13.74 -27.91 -6.22
CA PHE A 243 14.30 -27.91 -4.87
C PHE A 243 15.07 -26.62 -4.61
N ASP A 244 14.78 -25.98 -3.49
CA ASP A 244 15.54 -24.87 -2.93
C ASP A 244 16.62 -25.44 -1.98
N LEU A 245 17.90 -25.28 -2.34
CA LEU A 245 19.04 -25.93 -1.68
C LEU A 245 20.06 -24.90 -1.17
N SER A 246 20.47 -25.01 0.09
CA SER A 246 21.45 -24.13 0.74
C SER A 246 22.90 -24.39 0.33
N ALA A 247 23.79 -23.53 0.82
CA ALA A 247 25.23 -23.72 0.70
C ALA A 247 25.74 -25.00 1.37
N ASP A 248 25.03 -25.54 2.37
CA ASP A 248 25.48 -26.70 3.14
C ASP A 248 24.76 -27.99 2.70
N PRO A 249 25.43 -28.92 2.01
CA PRO A 249 24.87 -30.22 1.66
C PRO A 249 24.48 -31.04 2.90
N ALA A 250 25.08 -30.75 4.07
CA ALA A 250 24.78 -31.41 5.33
C ALA A 250 23.64 -30.76 6.13
N ALA A 251 23.07 -29.63 5.68
CA ALA A 251 21.97 -28.96 6.38
C ALA A 251 20.71 -29.82 6.50
N GLY A 252 20.59 -30.88 5.68
CA GLY A 252 19.47 -31.79 5.67
C GLY A 252 18.13 -31.07 5.54
N PHE A 253 17.09 -31.58 6.19
CA PHE A 253 15.71 -31.11 6.05
C PHE A 253 15.45 -29.73 6.67
N SER A 254 16.37 -29.22 7.51
CA SER A 254 16.24 -27.91 8.16
C SER A 254 16.75 -26.75 7.32
N GLY A 255 17.50 -27.02 6.25
CA GLY A 255 18.09 -25.99 5.39
C GLY A 255 18.00 -26.26 3.89
N ASN A 256 17.52 -27.44 3.49
CA ASN A 256 17.33 -27.81 2.09
C ASN A 256 15.91 -28.37 1.90
N ASP A 257 15.32 -28.08 0.74
CA ASP A 257 14.08 -28.71 0.32
C ASP A 257 14.22 -30.21 0.23
N PHE A 258 13.13 -30.89 0.58
CA PHE A 258 13.14 -32.34 0.67
C PHE A 258 11.79 -32.97 0.39
N ILE A 259 11.79 -34.12 -0.30
CA ILE A 259 10.60 -34.97 -0.43
C ILE A 259 10.80 -36.23 0.41
N GLN A 260 9.89 -36.49 1.34
CA GLN A 260 9.90 -37.72 2.13
C GLN A 260 8.78 -38.65 1.67
N VAL A 261 9.09 -39.88 1.27
CA VAL A 261 8.12 -40.86 0.75
C VAL A 261 8.03 -42.06 1.69
N ASP A 262 6.86 -42.33 2.28
CA ASP A 262 6.62 -43.54 3.05
C ASP A 262 6.06 -44.68 2.17
N GLY A 263 6.85 -45.08 1.17
CA GLY A 263 6.47 -46.10 0.19
C GLY A 263 7.51 -46.29 -0.90
N ASP A 264 7.09 -46.91 -2.00
CA ASP A 264 7.93 -47.13 -3.18
C ASP A 264 8.11 -45.83 -3.98
N VAL A 265 9.24 -45.70 -4.68
CA VAL A 265 9.47 -44.63 -5.66
C VAL A 265 9.68 -45.26 -7.04
N GLU A 266 8.85 -44.88 -8.01
CA GLU A 266 8.99 -45.32 -9.41
C GLU A 266 9.33 -44.15 -10.33
N ILE A 267 10.44 -44.25 -11.07
CA ILE A 267 10.85 -43.30 -12.10
C ILE A 267 10.59 -43.93 -13.48
N ALA A 268 9.42 -43.64 -14.03
CA ALA A 268 8.92 -44.22 -15.28
C ALA A 268 9.04 -43.28 -16.49
N GLY A 269 9.08 -41.96 -16.28
CA GLY A 269 9.30 -40.93 -17.29
C GLY A 269 10.57 -40.11 -17.06
N ASN A 270 10.95 -39.29 -18.04
CA ASN A 270 12.01 -38.28 -17.83
C ASN A 270 11.41 -37.07 -17.12
N HIS A 271 12.08 -36.58 -16.08
CA HIS A 271 11.66 -35.42 -15.28
C HIS A 271 12.83 -34.47 -15.10
N HIS A 272 12.60 -33.16 -15.17
CA HIS A 272 13.63 -32.20 -14.79
C HIS A 272 13.79 -32.17 -13.28
N VAL A 273 15.03 -31.99 -12.83
CA VAL A 273 15.34 -31.58 -11.45
C VAL A 273 15.85 -30.16 -11.56
N LEU A 274 14.99 -29.21 -11.19
CA LEU A 274 15.31 -27.80 -11.12
C LEU A 274 15.86 -27.51 -9.73
N VAL A 275 16.97 -26.80 -9.67
CA VAL A 275 17.66 -26.49 -8.43
C VAL A 275 17.71 -24.97 -8.29
N THR A 276 17.14 -24.46 -7.22
CA THR A 276 17.27 -23.07 -6.81
C THR A 276 18.27 -23.01 -5.65
N PRO A 277 19.48 -22.50 -5.83
CA PRO A 277 20.39 -22.27 -4.71
C PRO A 277 19.82 -21.18 -3.79
N ILE A 278 19.72 -21.46 -2.50
CA ILE A 278 19.40 -20.46 -1.47
C ILE A 278 20.62 -19.55 -1.34
N ASP A 279 20.38 -18.25 -1.26
CA ASP A 279 21.42 -17.21 -1.21
C ASP A 279 22.40 -17.24 -2.39
N ASN A 280 22.01 -17.83 -3.53
CA ASN A 280 22.89 -18.06 -4.67
C ASN A 280 24.21 -18.79 -4.27
N GLN A 281 24.16 -19.62 -3.23
CA GLN A 281 25.27 -20.43 -2.77
C GLN A 281 24.94 -21.92 -2.84
N MET A 282 25.89 -22.69 -3.35
CA MET A 282 25.82 -24.14 -3.37
C MET A 282 27.25 -24.69 -3.33
N ALA A 283 27.53 -25.58 -2.38
CA ALA A 283 28.84 -26.20 -2.25
C ALA A 283 28.88 -27.54 -2.98
N ALA A 284 30.10 -28.00 -3.27
CA ALA A 284 30.28 -29.37 -3.73
C ALA A 284 29.91 -30.36 -2.62
N GLY A 285 29.12 -31.38 -2.94
CA GLY A 285 28.63 -32.34 -1.97
C GLY A 285 27.43 -33.12 -2.48
N PHE A 286 26.86 -33.94 -1.61
CA PHE A 286 25.64 -34.69 -1.89
C PHE A 286 24.48 -34.09 -1.12
N TYR A 287 23.49 -33.58 -1.84
CA TYR A 287 22.26 -33.03 -1.28
C TYR A 287 21.18 -34.11 -1.33
N PRO A 288 20.56 -34.47 -0.19
CA PRO A 288 19.42 -35.38 -0.21
C PRO A 288 18.21 -34.68 -0.83
N LEU A 289 17.64 -35.26 -1.88
CA LEU A 289 16.44 -34.72 -2.54
C LEU A 289 15.19 -35.49 -2.14
N ILE A 290 15.27 -36.83 -2.14
CA ILE A 290 14.15 -37.72 -1.84
C ILE A 290 14.62 -38.81 -0.88
N SER A 291 13.87 -39.07 0.19
CA SER A 291 13.96 -40.35 0.92
C SER A 291 12.74 -41.22 0.66
N TYR A 292 12.93 -42.52 0.72
CA TYR A 292 11.86 -43.49 0.57
C TYR A 292 12.04 -44.71 1.47
N SER A 293 10.94 -45.21 2.05
CA SER A 293 10.96 -46.39 2.93
C SER A 293 10.82 -47.73 2.17
N GLY A 294 10.31 -47.68 0.92
CA GLY A 294 10.10 -48.84 0.05
C GLY A 294 11.25 -49.12 -0.92
N VAL A 295 10.92 -49.44 -2.17
CA VAL A 295 11.87 -49.79 -3.24
C VAL A 295 11.91 -48.70 -4.30
N LEU A 296 13.11 -48.40 -4.80
CA LEU A 296 13.30 -47.57 -5.99
C LEU A 296 13.27 -48.41 -7.28
N ASN A 297 12.35 -48.07 -8.19
CA ASN A 297 12.18 -48.70 -9.50
C ASN A 297 12.42 -47.68 -10.62
N SER A 298 13.54 -47.79 -11.36
CA SER A 298 13.91 -46.83 -12.41
C SER A 298 13.93 -47.44 -13.83
N GLN A 299 12.92 -48.24 -14.18
CA GLN A 299 13.00 -49.15 -15.34
C GLN A 299 12.95 -48.45 -16.72
N ALA A 300 12.52 -47.19 -16.79
CA ALA A 300 12.38 -46.47 -18.06
C ALA A 300 12.44 -44.93 -17.97
N GLY A 301 12.75 -44.34 -16.82
CA GLY A 301 12.79 -42.88 -16.66
C GLY A 301 14.14 -42.38 -16.15
N SER A 302 14.34 -41.05 -16.15
CA SER A 302 15.55 -40.41 -15.62
C SER A 302 15.22 -39.05 -15.00
N LEU A 303 15.88 -38.74 -13.89
CA LEU A 303 15.92 -37.40 -13.33
C LEU A 303 17.06 -36.64 -14.02
N LEU A 304 16.73 -35.50 -14.60
CA LEU A 304 17.62 -34.71 -15.43
C LEU A 304 17.86 -33.35 -14.75
N PRO A 305 18.97 -33.17 -14.01
CA PRO A 305 19.33 -31.87 -13.47
C PRO A 305 19.40 -30.83 -14.60
N VAL A 306 18.69 -29.73 -14.43
CA VAL A 306 18.79 -28.57 -15.32
C VAL A 306 19.48 -27.48 -14.53
N HIS A 307 20.59 -26.98 -15.04
CA HIS A 307 21.35 -25.93 -14.38
C HIS A 307 21.79 -24.85 -15.37
N SER A 308 21.68 -23.60 -14.94
CA SER A 308 22.28 -22.42 -15.56
C SER A 308 23.69 -22.13 -15.02
N THR A 309 24.23 -23.02 -14.18
CA THR A 309 25.50 -22.84 -13.44
C THR A 309 26.65 -23.62 -14.09
N ARG A 310 27.90 -23.29 -13.73
CA ARG A 310 29.10 -24.11 -14.04
C ARG A 310 29.23 -25.38 -13.19
N LEU A 311 28.41 -25.52 -12.15
CA LEU A 311 28.45 -26.70 -11.29
C LEU A 311 27.92 -27.90 -12.07
N ASN A 312 28.66 -29.00 -11.98
CA ASN A 312 28.24 -30.28 -12.52
C ASN A 312 27.31 -30.96 -11.51
N MET A 313 26.07 -31.19 -11.94
CA MET A 313 25.01 -31.80 -11.14
C MET A 313 24.67 -33.19 -11.66
N THR A 314 24.69 -34.18 -10.77
CA THR A 314 24.44 -35.58 -11.10
C THR A 314 23.48 -36.21 -10.10
N ILE A 315 22.61 -37.11 -10.56
CA ILE A 315 21.69 -37.84 -9.67
C ILE A 315 22.34 -39.15 -9.25
N ASP A 316 22.45 -39.37 -7.93
CA ASP A 316 22.90 -40.61 -7.33
C ASP A 316 21.73 -41.35 -6.69
N THR A 317 21.47 -42.55 -7.22
CA THR A 317 20.43 -43.49 -6.74
C THR A 317 21.01 -44.74 -6.11
N THR A 318 22.31 -44.75 -5.82
CA THR A 318 23.02 -45.91 -5.27
C THR A 318 22.87 -46.05 -3.76
N ALA A 319 22.58 -44.95 -3.06
CA ALA A 319 22.27 -44.93 -1.63
C ALA A 319 20.91 -45.59 -1.36
N PRO A 320 20.83 -46.68 -0.57
CA PRO A 320 19.56 -47.31 -0.26
C PRO A 320 18.62 -46.37 0.50
N GLY A 321 17.40 -46.21 0.00
CA GLY A 321 16.38 -45.38 0.65
C GLY A 321 16.49 -43.89 0.37
N GLU A 322 17.45 -43.46 -0.47
CA GLU A 322 17.65 -42.04 -0.81
C GLU A 322 17.90 -41.83 -2.31
N ILE A 323 17.57 -40.64 -2.80
CA ILE A 323 17.99 -40.09 -4.08
C ILE A 323 18.71 -38.78 -3.77
N LEU A 324 19.98 -38.72 -4.17
CA LEU A 324 20.87 -37.62 -3.87
C LEU A 324 21.21 -36.83 -5.14
N LEU A 325 21.41 -35.53 -5.00
CA LEU A 325 22.04 -34.67 -5.99
C LEU A 325 23.52 -34.51 -5.64
N GLY A 326 24.39 -35.14 -6.41
CA GLY A 326 25.83 -34.92 -6.37
C GLY A 326 26.18 -33.63 -7.12
N VAL A 327 26.64 -32.62 -6.38
CA VAL A 327 27.12 -31.35 -6.91
C VAL A 327 28.65 -31.33 -6.86
N SER A 328 29.28 -30.95 -7.96
CA SER A 328 30.74 -30.88 -8.12
C SER A 328 31.12 -29.74 -9.06
N GLY A 329 32.41 -29.35 -9.09
CA GLY A 329 32.88 -28.21 -9.88
C GLY A 329 33.16 -26.99 -9.02
N LEU A 330 33.54 -25.88 -9.66
CA LEU A 330 33.87 -24.62 -9.00
C LEU A 330 33.05 -23.48 -9.63
N LYS A 331 32.70 -22.50 -8.80
CA LYS A 331 32.23 -21.18 -9.26
C LYS A 331 33.40 -20.44 -9.88
N ALA A 332 33.18 -19.68 -10.95
CA ALA A 332 34.21 -18.82 -11.52
C ALA A 332 34.23 -17.45 -10.82
N ASN A 333 35.41 -16.84 -10.73
CA ASN A 333 35.57 -15.42 -10.45
C ASN A 333 35.82 -14.73 -11.78
N LEU A 334 34.82 -14.00 -12.27
CA LEU A 334 34.82 -13.35 -13.56
C LEU A 334 35.04 -11.85 -13.40
N THR A 335 35.80 -11.25 -14.31
CA THR A 335 35.94 -9.78 -14.41
C THR A 335 35.30 -9.31 -15.72
N TRP A 336 34.48 -8.27 -15.67
CA TRP A 336 33.81 -7.75 -16.87
C TRP A 336 34.81 -7.11 -17.84
N GLU A 337 34.86 -7.57 -19.09
CA GLU A 337 35.66 -6.95 -20.15
C GLU A 337 34.81 -6.12 -21.12
N GLY A 338 33.55 -6.52 -21.36
CA GLY A 338 32.65 -5.86 -22.31
C GLY A 338 33.20 -5.79 -23.74
N ASN A 339 34.07 -6.73 -24.10
CA ASN A 339 34.89 -6.70 -25.31
C ASN A 339 34.12 -7.09 -26.59
N THR A 340 33.02 -7.84 -26.46
CA THR A 340 32.22 -8.34 -27.57
C THR A 340 31.03 -7.43 -27.81
N ASN A 341 30.29 -7.09 -26.76
CA ASN A 341 29.19 -6.13 -26.75
C ASN A 341 28.86 -5.72 -25.28
N THR A 342 27.69 -5.14 -25.03
CA THR A 342 27.24 -4.75 -23.68
C THR A 342 26.44 -5.84 -22.94
N ALA A 343 26.16 -6.99 -23.56
CA ALA A 343 25.24 -8.00 -23.02
C ALA A 343 25.82 -8.77 -21.82
N TRP A 344 25.08 -8.80 -20.72
CA TRP A 344 25.24 -9.77 -19.66
C TRP A 344 24.11 -10.80 -19.78
N ASP A 345 24.46 -11.99 -20.25
CA ASP A 345 23.60 -13.15 -20.47
C ASP A 345 24.22 -14.42 -19.86
N ILE A 346 23.48 -15.54 -19.89
CA ILE A 346 23.90 -16.82 -19.31
C ILE A 346 24.42 -17.73 -20.41
N GLY A 347 25.72 -17.98 -20.43
CA GLY A 347 26.36 -18.99 -21.29
C GLY A 347 26.41 -18.64 -22.77
N GLU A 348 26.13 -17.40 -23.18
CA GLU A 348 26.07 -17.01 -24.60
C GLU A 348 27.22 -16.09 -25.03
N THR A 349 27.36 -14.93 -24.39
CA THR A 349 28.30 -13.88 -24.82
C THR A 349 29.59 -13.88 -24.01
N ALA A 350 30.71 -13.94 -24.72
CA ALA A 350 32.05 -13.93 -24.15
C ALA A 350 32.53 -12.53 -23.75
N ASN A 351 31.85 -11.87 -22.80
CA ASN A 351 32.18 -10.53 -22.30
C ASN A 351 32.99 -10.52 -20.99
N TRP A 352 33.44 -11.68 -20.51
CA TRP A 352 34.09 -11.85 -19.21
C TRP A 352 35.52 -12.34 -19.37
N GLN A 353 36.39 -11.93 -18.45
CA GLN A 353 37.70 -12.51 -18.26
C GLN A 353 37.62 -13.59 -17.17
N GLY A 354 37.91 -14.84 -17.51
CA GLY A 354 37.90 -15.93 -16.54
C GLY A 354 37.91 -17.32 -17.16
N GLU A 355 37.26 -18.28 -16.51
CA GLU A 355 37.09 -19.61 -17.10
C GLU A 355 36.05 -19.56 -18.22
N ASP A 356 36.41 -19.96 -19.44
CA ASP A 356 35.60 -19.95 -20.67
C ASP A 356 35.03 -18.59 -21.14
N ASP A 357 35.38 -17.48 -20.48
CA ASP A 357 34.97 -16.11 -20.81
C ASP A 357 33.44 -15.83 -20.85
N LEU A 358 32.63 -16.80 -20.40
CA LEU A 358 31.16 -16.76 -20.34
C LEU A 358 30.69 -16.62 -18.88
N PHE A 359 29.55 -15.96 -18.66
CA PHE A 359 28.89 -15.97 -17.34
C PHE A 359 27.92 -17.13 -17.22
N PHE A 360 27.92 -17.79 -16.06
CA PHE A 360 26.89 -18.73 -15.65
C PHE A 360 26.40 -18.36 -14.25
N ASP A 361 25.19 -18.76 -13.89
CA ASP A 361 24.66 -18.49 -12.57
C ASP A 361 25.57 -19.06 -11.47
N LEU A 362 25.60 -18.36 -10.33
CA LEU A 362 26.48 -18.52 -9.18
C LEU A 362 27.94 -18.10 -9.38
N ASP A 363 28.36 -17.69 -10.58
CA ASP A 363 29.68 -17.09 -10.77
C ASP A 363 29.76 -15.74 -10.03
N CYS A 364 30.93 -15.46 -9.47
CA CYS A 364 31.21 -14.20 -8.77
C CYS A 364 31.74 -13.19 -9.79
N VAL A 365 31.10 -12.03 -9.90
CA VAL A 365 31.42 -11.03 -10.92
C VAL A 365 32.10 -9.80 -10.32
N HIS A 366 33.10 -9.29 -11.04
CA HIS A 366 33.89 -8.13 -10.68
C HIS A 366 33.87 -7.11 -11.83
N PHE A 367 33.75 -5.84 -11.49
CA PHE A 367 33.76 -4.73 -12.44
C PHE A 367 34.86 -3.75 -12.02
N ASP A 368 35.81 -3.47 -12.91
CA ASP A 368 36.95 -2.59 -12.64
C ASP A 368 37.31 -1.70 -13.86
N ASP A 369 38.31 -0.84 -13.74
CA ASP A 369 38.68 0.08 -14.82
C ASP A 369 39.39 -0.59 -16.02
N SER A 370 39.57 -1.91 -16.02
CA SER A 370 40.21 -2.63 -17.13
C SER A 370 39.27 -2.95 -18.28
N ALA A 371 37.95 -2.83 -18.06
CA ALA A 371 36.93 -3.07 -19.07
C ALA A 371 37.06 -2.13 -20.28
N THR A 372 36.56 -2.60 -21.42
CA THR A 372 36.48 -1.80 -22.65
C THR A 372 35.13 -1.14 -22.83
N ASN A 373 34.10 -1.62 -22.12
CA ASN A 373 32.76 -1.06 -22.11
C ASN A 373 32.21 -1.03 -20.67
N PHE A 374 31.60 0.09 -20.31
CA PHE A 374 31.07 0.35 -18.96
C PHE A 374 29.53 0.40 -18.93
N GLU A 375 28.89 0.29 -20.10
CA GLU A 375 27.46 0.01 -20.20
C GLU A 375 27.26 -1.52 -20.16
N VAL A 376 26.48 -1.98 -19.19
CA VAL A 376 26.17 -3.39 -18.97
C VAL A 376 24.67 -3.57 -19.16
N ASN A 377 24.29 -4.22 -20.24
CA ASN A 377 22.92 -4.54 -20.59
C ASN A 377 22.58 -5.96 -20.12
N VAL A 378 21.90 -6.08 -18.98
CA VAL A 378 21.38 -7.34 -18.44
C VAL A 378 20.20 -7.77 -19.31
N THR A 379 20.44 -8.75 -20.20
CA THR A 379 19.49 -9.11 -21.27
C THR A 379 18.37 -10.02 -20.80
N GLN A 380 18.60 -10.74 -19.70
CA GLN A 380 17.67 -11.64 -19.02
C GLN A 380 18.02 -11.68 -17.53
N ASP A 381 17.15 -12.26 -16.70
CA ASP A 381 17.46 -12.42 -15.28
C ASP A 381 18.71 -13.28 -15.07
N VAL A 382 19.67 -12.77 -14.29
CA VAL A 382 20.95 -13.41 -13.96
C VAL A 382 21.09 -13.60 -12.45
N ARG A 383 21.75 -14.67 -12.00
CA ARG A 383 21.89 -14.99 -10.57
C ARG A 383 23.36 -15.15 -10.15
N PRO A 384 24.14 -14.06 -10.12
CA PRO A 384 25.54 -14.11 -9.71
C PRO A 384 25.68 -14.57 -8.25
N GLY A 385 26.83 -15.14 -7.91
CA GLY A 385 27.16 -15.51 -6.52
C GLY A 385 27.57 -14.31 -5.65
N SER A 386 28.07 -13.23 -6.28
CA SER A 386 28.37 -11.93 -5.67
C SER A 386 28.60 -10.91 -6.77
N VAL A 387 28.32 -9.64 -6.50
CA VAL A 387 28.55 -8.53 -7.43
C VAL A 387 29.49 -7.51 -6.79
N ASN A 388 30.69 -7.36 -7.35
CA ASN A 388 31.71 -6.47 -6.79
C ASN A 388 32.13 -5.40 -7.81
N PHE A 389 31.92 -4.13 -7.47
CA PHE A 389 32.47 -3.00 -8.21
C PHE A 389 33.73 -2.49 -7.52
N ASN A 390 34.78 -2.26 -8.29
CA ASN A 390 36.04 -1.64 -7.86
C ASN A 390 36.57 -0.71 -8.96
N ASN A 391 35.70 0.20 -9.40
CA ASN A 391 35.97 1.19 -10.44
C ASN A 391 36.42 2.52 -9.81
N HIS A 392 37.60 2.99 -10.17
CA HIS A 392 38.19 4.22 -9.61
C HIS A 392 38.09 5.42 -10.55
N VAL A 393 37.95 5.18 -11.86
CA VAL A 393 37.98 6.24 -12.88
C VAL A 393 36.74 6.25 -13.75
N GLN A 394 36.23 5.07 -14.12
CA GLN A 394 35.16 4.94 -15.11
C GLN A 394 33.83 4.64 -14.43
N ASP A 395 32.77 5.31 -14.89
CA ASP A 395 31.43 5.09 -14.37
C ASP A 395 30.78 3.91 -15.08
N TYR A 396 30.16 3.02 -14.31
CA TYR A 396 29.38 1.90 -14.84
C TYR A 396 27.90 2.21 -14.85
N GLN A 397 27.18 1.69 -15.85
CA GLN A 397 25.73 1.79 -15.94
C GLN A 397 25.14 0.42 -16.25
N LEU A 398 24.27 -0.07 -15.36
CA LEU A 398 23.54 -1.33 -15.50
C LEU A 398 22.12 -1.03 -15.96
N SER A 399 21.71 -1.65 -17.07
CA SER A 399 20.41 -1.45 -17.70
C SER A 399 19.93 -2.75 -18.36
N GLY A 400 18.78 -2.72 -19.02
CA GLY A 400 18.24 -3.87 -19.76
C GLY A 400 16.94 -4.42 -19.16
N PRO A 401 16.24 -5.29 -19.92
CA PRO A 401 14.97 -5.88 -19.48
C PRO A 401 15.14 -6.96 -18.40
N GLY A 402 16.36 -7.49 -18.24
CA GLY A 402 16.70 -8.44 -17.19
C GLY A 402 17.19 -7.76 -15.92
N ALA A 403 17.20 -8.53 -14.84
CA ALA A 403 17.65 -8.08 -13.54
C ALA A 403 18.68 -9.01 -12.91
N ILE A 404 19.41 -8.49 -11.93
CA ILE A 404 20.16 -9.34 -11.01
C ILE A 404 19.16 -9.90 -10.00
N ARG A 405 19.10 -11.22 -9.90
CA ARG A 405 18.17 -11.97 -9.06
C ARG A 405 18.90 -12.88 -8.09
N GLY A 406 18.19 -13.19 -7.01
CA GLY A 406 18.72 -14.01 -5.94
C GLY A 406 19.68 -13.21 -5.06
N ASN A 407 19.71 -13.57 -3.79
CA ASN A 407 20.34 -12.87 -2.67
C ASN A 407 21.89 -12.79 -2.75
N ALA A 408 22.46 -12.36 -3.88
CA ALA A 408 23.88 -12.09 -4.02
C ALA A 408 24.24 -10.81 -3.25
N PRO A 409 25.37 -10.73 -2.53
CA PRO A 409 25.80 -9.48 -1.94
C PRO A 409 26.34 -8.55 -3.05
N LEU A 410 26.01 -7.27 -2.95
CA LEU A 410 26.56 -6.19 -3.77
C LEU A 410 27.56 -5.38 -2.93
N VAL A 411 28.80 -5.27 -3.41
CA VAL A 411 29.81 -4.39 -2.79
C VAL A 411 30.27 -3.37 -3.81
N LYS A 412 30.12 -2.09 -3.49
CA LYS A 412 30.60 -0.95 -4.28
C LYS A 412 31.84 -0.33 -3.64
N ASN A 413 32.99 -0.48 -4.31
CA ASN A 413 34.26 0.16 -3.97
C ASN A 413 34.73 1.06 -5.12
N GLY A 414 35.79 1.83 -4.86
CA GLY A 414 36.42 2.73 -5.83
C GLY A 414 35.64 4.04 -6.01
N ALA A 415 36.35 5.12 -6.35
CA ALA A 415 35.80 6.48 -6.29
C ALA A 415 34.77 6.81 -7.38
N ALA A 416 34.68 6.02 -8.45
CA ALA A 416 33.78 6.29 -9.58
C ALA A 416 32.34 5.81 -9.29
N ARG A 417 31.39 6.23 -10.14
CA ARG A 417 29.96 5.96 -9.97
C ARG A 417 29.55 4.61 -10.56
N VAL A 418 28.54 3.98 -9.98
CA VAL A 418 27.78 2.86 -10.58
C VAL A 418 26.32 3.24 -10.57
N THR A 419 25.66 3.25 -11.73
CA THR A 419 24.24 3.57 -11.87
C THR A 419 23.43 2.33 -12.22
N PHE A 420 22.41 2.02 -11.42
CA PHE A 420 21.41 1.00 -11.73
C PHE A 420 20.17 1.63 -12.37
N LEU A 421 19.75 1.10 -13.52
CA LEU A 421 18.54 1.48 -14.26
C LEU A 421 17.56 0.31 -14.45
N ASN A 422 17.78 -0.80 -13.75
CA ASN A 422 16.90 -1.96 -13.74
C ASN A 422 16.43 -2.28 -12.32
N GLN A 423 15.66 -3.35 -12.17
CA GLN A 423 15.08 -3.73 -10.87
C GLN A 423 15.81 -4.95 -10.32
N SER A 424 16.85 -4.75 -9.52
CA SER A 424 17.76 -5.80 -9.06
C SER A 424 17.61 -6.13 -7.57
N GLU A 425 17.98 -7.36 -7.21
CA GLU A 425 17.84 -7.95 -5.87
C GLU A 425 19.17 -8.44 -5.35
N PHE A 426 19.42 -8.18 -4.06
CA PHE A 426 20.65 -8.52 -3.36
C PHE A 426 20.36 -8.98 -1.92
N SER A 427 21.29 -9.69 -1.30
CA SER A 427 21.23 -9.95 0.15
C SER A 427 21.60 -8.68 0.92
N THR A 428 22.82 -8.21 0.72
CA THR A 428 23.31 -6.94 1.24
C THR A 428 23.72 -6.00 0.12
N VAL A 429 23.62 -4.70 0.39
CA VAL A 429 24.16 -3.64 -0.47
C VAL A 429 25.13 -2.82 0.37
N ASP A 430 26.42 -2.97 0.09
CA ASP A 430 27.50 -2.32 0.85
C ASP A 430 28.22 -1.29 -0.04
N VAL A 431 27.94 -0.01 0.18
CA VAL A 431 28.58 1.13 -0.51
C VAL A 431 29.79 1.58 0.30
N GLN A 432 30.96 1.04 -0.02
CA GLN A 432 32.20 1.29 0.69
C GLN A 432 32.91 2.57 0.26
N ASP A 433 32.88 2.89 -1.04
CA ASP A 433 33.53 4.08 -1.62
C ASP A 433 32.88 4.48 -2.96
N GLY A 434 32.96 5.77 -3.30
CA GLY A 434 32.34 6.36 -4.48
C GLY A 434 30.81 6.35 -4.42
N THR A 435 30.16 6.48 -5.58
CA THR A 435 28.69 6.62 -5.66
C THR A 435 28.03 5.35 -6.20
N LEU A 436 27.01 4.86 -5.51
CA LEU A 436 26.00 3.94 -6.04
C LEU A 436 24.73 4.75 -6.32
N GLU A 437 24.38 4.93 -7.59
CA GLU A 437 23.18 5.66 -8.01
C GLU A 437 22.05 4.69 -8.38
N VAL A 438 20.85 4.92 -7.85
CA VAL A 438 19.61 4.24 -8.26
C VAL A 438 18.79 5.21 -9.11
N GLY A 439 18.73 4.97 -10.42
CA GLY A 439 18.11 5.88 -11.38
C GLY A 439 16.58 5.80 -11.44
N PHE A 440 16.01 6.60 -12.35
CA PHE A 440 14.55 6.75 -12.51
C PHE A 440 13.87 5.40 -12.78
N GLU A 441 12.81 5.10 -12.01
CA GLU A 441 12.07 3.83 -12.06
C GLU A 441 12.89 2.56 -11.76
N ALA A 442 14.18 2.71 -11.45
CA ALA A 442 15.04 1.63 -11.02
C ALA A 442 14.74 1.25 -9.57
N LYS A 443 14.97 -0.01 -9.26
CA LYS A 443 14.79 -0.53 -7.90
C LYS A 443 15.97 -1.37 -7.48
N ILE A 444 16.47 -1.14 -6.28
CA ILE A 444 17.36 -2.05 -5.57
C ILE A 444 16.61 -2.61 -4.37
N MET A 445 16.52 -3.94 -4.28
CA MET A 445 16.05 -4.62 -3.08
C MET A 445 17.23 -5.28 -2.36
N ALA A 446 17.40 -5.01 -1.07
CA ALA A 446 18.39 -5.63 -0.22
C ALA A 446 17.68 -6.39 0.91
N ALA A 447 17.70 -7.72 0.86
CA ALA A 447 16.92 -8.57 1.76
C ALA A 447 17.34 -8.43 3.24
N ASP A 448 18.62 -8.19 3.51
CA ASP A 448 19.17 -8.11 4.86
C ASP A 448 19.41 -6.65 5.30
N SER A 449 20.25 -5.92 4.56
CA SER A 449 20.65 -4.54 4.93
C SER A 449 21.28 -3.77 3.77
N THR A 450 21.15 -2.45 3.82
CA THR A 450 21.95 -1.51 3.00
C THR A 450 22.88 -0.70 3.89
N ASN A 451 24.19 -0.75 3.65
CA ASN A 451 25.18 -0.04 4.44
C ASN A 451 25.99 0.92 3.57
N VAL A 452 26.10 2.17 4.01
CA VAL A 452 26.96 3.19 3.39
C VAL A 452 28.11 3.48 4.36
N ALA A 453 29.34 3.16 3.94
CA ALA A 453 30.53 3.35 4.74
C ALA A 453 31.15 4.74 4.50
N ALA A 454 32.22 5.04 5.25
CA ALA A 454 32.98 6.27 5.07
C ALA A 454 33.56 6.39 3.65
N GLY A 455 33.17 7.42 2.91
CA GLY A 455 33.55 7.61 1.50
C GLY A 455 32.54 7.08 0.49
N GLY A 456 31.56 6.29 0.94
CA GLY A 456 30.43 5.85 0.12
C GLY A 456 29.33 6.91 0.02
N ASN A 457 28.66 6.96 -1.12
CA ASN A 457 27.45 7.75 -1.34
C ASN A 457 26.39 6.86 -2.01
N LEU A 458 25.26 6.65 -1.33
CA LEU A 458 24.06 6.11 -1.95
C LEU A 458 23.23 7.28 -2.49
N GLN A 459 23.13 7.37 -3.81
CA GLN A 459 22.43 8.45 -4.49
C GLN A 459 21.12 7.93 -5.11
N LEU A 460 20.00 8.57 -4.79
CA LEU A 460 18.72 8.32 -5.44
C LEU A 460 18.50 9.34 -6.55
N ASN A 461 18.04 8.89 -7.70
CA ASN A 461 17.70 9.76 -8.83
C ASN A 461 16.32 9.36 -9.36
N LEU A 462 15.32 9.61 -8.52
CA LEU A 462 13.92 9.15 -8.64
C LEU A 462 13.82 7.60 -8.67
N GLY A 463 14.77 6.94 -8.04
CA GLY A 463 14.82 5.49 -7.86
C GLY A 463 14.30 5.04 -6.50
N ARG A 464 14.14 3.72 -6.34
CA ARG A 464 13.66 3.10 -5.10
C ARG A 464 14.69 2.16 -4.47
N VAL A 465 14.86 2.23 -3.16
CA VAL A 465 15.57 1.23 -2.36
C VAL A 465 14.59 0.56 -1.40
N GLU A 466 14.51 -0.77 -1.43
CA GLU A 466 13.73 -1.56 -0.47
C GLU A 466 14.70 -2.37 0.40
N THR A 467 14.71 -2.14 1.71
CA THR A 467 15.61 -2.84 2.64
C THR A 467 15.04 -2.82 4.05
N PRO A 468 15.26 -3.83 4.91
CA PRO A 468 14.81 -3.76 6.30
C PRO A 468 15.43 -2.57 7.05
N GLN A 469 16.72 -2.32 6.81
CA GLN A 469 17.45 -1.21 7.41
C GLN A 469 18.52 -0.66 6.46
N LEU A 470 18.56 0.66 6.30
CA LEU A 470 19.59 1.42 5.64
C LEU A 470 20.41 2.18 6.69
N SER A 471 21.72 1.93 6.76
CA SER A 471 22.62 2.58 7.70
C SER A 471 23.68 3.41 6.98
N VAL A 472 23.72 4.71 7.25
CA VAL A 472 24.74 5.64 6.76
C VAL A 472 25.72 5.93 7.88
N ASN A 473 26.92 5.33 7.81
CA ASN A 473 27.94 5.50 8.84
C ASN A 473 28.64 6.87 8.71
N ALA A 474 29.38 7.26 9.74
CA ALA A 474 30.21 8.47 9.75
C ALA A 474 31.04 8.62 8.46
N GLY A 475 30.87 9.74 7.75
CA GLY A 475 31.54 10.04 6.48
C GLY A 475 30.94 9.39 5.24
N GLY A 476 29.85 8.62 5.39
CA GLY A 476 28.99 8.16 4.31
C GLY A 476 27.90 9.19 3.99
N GLN A 477 27.27 9.04 2.82
CA GLN A 477 26.25 9.98 2.34
C GLN A 477 25.04 9.24 1.77
N LEU A 478 23.84 9.75 2.09
CA LEU A 478 22.59 9.46 1.40
C LEU A 478 22.13 10.73 0.71
N THR A 479 22.09 10.71 -0.63
CA THR A 479 21.85 11.91 -1.43
C THR A 479 20.80 11.74 -2.52
N GLY A 480 20.27 12.85 -3.05
CA GLY A 480 19.40 12.84 -4.22
C GLY A 480 17.91 12.72 -3.89
N ASN A 481 17.10 12.19 -4.81
CA ASN A 481 15.64 12.17 -4.69
C ASN A 481 15.11 10.77 -4.94
N GLY A 482 14.13 10.30 -4.16
CA GLY A 482 13.58 8.96 -4.36
C GLY A 482 12.87 8.41 -3.13
N LEU A 483 12.54 7.12 -3.20
CA LEU A 483 11.81 6.40 -2.16
C LEU A 483 12.70 5.34 -1.51
N ILE A 484 12.73 5.33 -0.19
CA ILE A 484 13.31 4.25 0.62
C ILE A 484 12.15 3.56 1.33
N THR A 485 12.05 2.25 1.20
CA THR A 485 11.14 1.43 2.02
C THR A 485 11.99 0.65 2.99
N GLY A 486 11.84 0.95 4.28
CA GLY A 486 12.77 0.50 5.31
C GLY A 486 13.12 1.56 6.34
N ASN A 487 13.68 1.11 7.47
CA ASN A 487 14.18 2.02 8.49
C ASN A 487 15.51 2.63 8.06
N VAL A 488 15.71 3.92 8.33
CA VAL A 488 16.93 4.65 7.97
C VAL A 488 17.62 5.13 9.24
N VAL A 489 18.91 4.81 9.37
CA VAL A 489 19.77 5.30 10.45
C VAL A 489 20.92 6.08 9.83
N VAL A 490 21.10 7.33 10.26
CA VAL A 490 22.19 8.21 9.79
C VAL A 490 23.06 8.58 10.98
N GLY A 491 24.35 8.24 10.88
CA GLY A 491 25.33 8.35 11.94
C GLY A 491 25.60 7.02 12.65
N ASP A 492 26.65 7.02 13.46
CA ASP A 492 27.01 5.89 14.34
C ASP A 492 27.00 6.24 15.85
N GLY A 493 26.64 7.49 16.18
CA GLY A 493 26.47 7.97 17.55
C GLY A 493 27.78 8.36 18.21
N PHE A 494 28.89 8.39 17.47
CA PHE A 494 30.19 8.81 17.97
C PHE A 494 30.66 10.10 17.27
N PRO A 495 31.20 11.09 18.00
CA PRO A 495 31.73 12.30 17.39
C PRO A 495 32.76 12.00 16.30
N SER A 496 32.45 12.35 15.07
CA SER A 496 33.30 12.17 13.89
C SER A 496 33.73 13.52 13.32
N ALA A 497 34.91 13.56 12.71
CA ALA A 497 35.36 14.73 11.93
C ALA A 497 34.68 14.81 10.56
N ASN A 498 34.14 13.69 10.08
CA ASN A 498 33.36 13.58 8.85
C ASN A 498 31.98 13.05 9.25
N PRO A 499 30.95 13.89 9.34
CA PRO A 499 29.61 13.46 9.72
C PRO A 499 29.00 12.53 8.66
N ALA A 500 28.03 11.72 9.06
CA ALA A 500 27.16 11.01 8.12
C ALA A 500 26.16 12.01 7.51
N VAL A 501 26.04 12.05 6.19
CA VAL A 501 25.24 13.09 5.51
C VAL A 501 23.92 12.53 5.00
N LEU A 502 22.82 13.22 5.28
CA LEU A 502 21.54 13.07 4.61
C LEU A 502 21.21 14.37 3.87
N SER A 503 21.16 14.33 2.55
CA SER A 503 20.93 15.52 1.72
C SER A 503 20.02 15.17 0.55
N PRO A 504 18.74 15.53 0.57
CA PRO A 504 17.95 15.54 -0.65
C PRO A 504 18.68 16.36 -1.74
N GLY A 505 18.49 16.03 -3.02
CA GLY A 505 19.27 16.63 -4.10
C GLY A 505 18.48 17.60 -4.96
N PHE A 506 19.12 18.66 -5.44
CA PHE A 506 18.57 19.67 -6.36
C PHE A 506 17.24 20.27 -5.89
N SER A 507 17.26 21.43 -5.22
CA SER A 507 16.00 22.05 -4.79
C SER A 507 15.01 22.32 -5.94
N PRO A 508 13.77 21.80 -5.83
CA PRO A 508 13.25 20.97 -4.73
C PRO A 508 13.72 19.51 -4.80
N GLY A 509 14.48 19.08 -3.79
CA GLY A 509 14.79 17.68 -3.54
C GLY A 509 13.75 17.02 -2.63
N LEU A 510 13.47 15.73 -2.84
CA LEU A 510 12.55 14.95 -2.01
C LEU A 510 13.09 13.55 -1.79
N ILE A 511 13.36 13.22 -0.52
CA ILE A 511 13.58 11.85 -0.06
C ILE A 511 12.36 11.42 0.75
N GLU A 512 11.70 10.36 0.31
CA GLU A 512 10.61 9.72 1.03
C GLU A 512 11.13 8.44 1.70
N ILE A 513 10.81 8.27 2.99
CA ILE A 513 11.15 7.12 3.81
C ILE A 513 9.84 6.49 4.26
N ASP A 514 9.50 5.35 3.67
CA ASP A 514 8.45 4.47 4.13
C ASP A 514 8.99 3.54 5.22
N GLY A 515 9.10 4.08 6.43
CA GLY A 515 9.74 3.49 7.61
C GLY A 515 10.08 4.55 8.65
N ASP A 516 10.88 4.18 9.65
CA ASP A 516 11.35 5.10 10.69
C ASP A 516 12.68 5.77 10.28
N LEU A 517 12.94 6.97 10.79
CA LEU A 517 14.20 7.71 10.62
C LEU A 517 14.88 7.96 11.98
N GLU A 518 16.13 7.54 12.12
CA GLU A 518 16.99 7.86 13.26
C GLU A 518 18.21 8.66 12.80
N LEU A 519 18.30 9.92 13.22
CA LEU A 519 19.50 10.75 13.09
C LEU A 519 20.27 10.69 14.41
N GLN A 520 21.56 10.39 14.33
CA GLN A 520 22.44 10.30 15.50
C GLN A 520 23.34 11.54 15.64
N SER A 521 24.07 11.65 16.75
CA SER A 521 24.83 12.87 17.11
C SER A 521 25.88 13.34 16.09
N ASP A 522 26.35 12.44 15.22
CA ASP A 522 27.30 12.70 14.13
C ASP A 522 26.64 12.80 12.75
N ALA A 523 25.31 12.85 12.70
CA ALA A 523 24.55 13.10 11.48
C ALA A 523 24.57 14.59 11.12
N GLU A 524 24.66 14.86 9.82
CA GLU A 524 24.44 16.17 9.21
C GLU A 524 23.32 16.06 8.18
N THR A 525 22.21 16.72 8.43
CA THR A 525 21.10 16.84 7.48
C THR A 525 21.25 18.14 6.73
N VAL A 526 21.43 18.08 5.41
CA VAL A 526 21.60 19.26 4.55
C VAL A 526 20.32 19.49 3.77
N ILE A 527 19.77 20.70 3.89
CA ILE A 527 18.57 21.14 3.18
C ILE A 527 18.94 22.33 2.32
N GLU A 528 18.82 22.16 1.01
CA GLU A 528 18.97 23.26 0.06
C GLU A 528 17.67 24.08 -0.01
N ILE A 529 17.82 25.40 -0.14
CA ILE A 529 16.72 26.35 -0.34
C ILE A 529 17.01 27.26 -1.54
N SER A 530 16.02 27.46 -2.41
CA SER A 530 16.12 28.24 -3.65
C SER A 530 15.07 29.35 -3.75
N GLY A 531 15.16 30.22 -4.75
CA GLY A 531 14.18 31.29 -5.00
C GLY A 531 13.14 30.97 -6.07
N VAL A 532 13.03 29.71 -6.51
CA VAL A 532 12.22 29.31 -7.67
C VAL A 532 10.77 29.01 -7.24
N ALA A 533 9.79 29.53 -7.99
CA ALA A 533 8.36 29.40 -7.66
C ALA A 533 7.85 27.95 -7.82
N GLY A 534 7.05 27.47 -6.85
CA GLY A 534 6.32 26.19 -6.92
C GLY A 534 6.57 25.26 -5.72
N ASN A 535 7.82 25.12 -5.28
CA ASN A 535 8.25 24.68 -3.95
C ASN A 535 9.79 24.83 -3.91
N PRO A 536 10.36 25.79 -3.16
CA PRO A 536 11.75 26.21 -3.39
C PRO A 536 12.84 25.34 -2.74
N HIS A 537 12.50 24.34 -1.93
CA HIS A 537 13.43 23.76 -0.97
C HIS A 537 13.37 22.24 -0.95
N ASP A 538 14.41 21.66 -0.38
CA ASP A 538 14.51 20.24 -0.12
C ASP A 538 13.60 19.81 1.03
N MET A 539 13.08 18.59 0.95
CA MET A 539 12.20 18.03 1.95
C MET A 539 12.49 16.54 2.19
N ILE A 540 12.31 16.13 3.44
CA ILE A 540 12.33 14.73 3.87
C ILE A 540 10.93 14.36 4.35
N VAL A 541 10.39 13.25 3.87
CA VAL A 541 9.09 12.74 4.30
C VAL A 541 9.29 11.36 4.89
N VAL A 542 8.79 11.15 6.11
CA VAL A 542 8.89 9.90 6.87
C VAL A 542 7.48 9.42 7.17
N SER A 543 7.16 8.16 6.83
CA SER A 543 5.85 7.57 7.10
C SER A 543 5.71 7.08 8.55
N GLY A 544 6.82 6.69 9.17
CA GLY A 544 6.94 6.25 10.56
C GLY A 544 7.36 7.35 11.54
N ASP A 545 8.10 6.96 12.57
CA ASP A 545 8.60 7.87 13.61
C ASP A 545 9.96 8.46 13.20
N ALA A 546 10.24 9.69 13.60
CA ALA A 546 11.53 10.33 13.39
C ALA A 546 12.18 10.76 14.71
N ALA A 547 13.38 10.22 14.95
CA ALA A 547 14.27 10.59 16.04
C ALA A 547 15.40 11.49 15.51
N LEU A 548 15.45 12.73 15.99
CA LEU A 548 16.37 13.77 15.54
C LEU A 548 17.50 14.01 16.54
N ASP A 549 18.73 14.12 16.04
CA ASP A 549 19.94 14.55 16.75
C ASP A 549 20.87 15.23 15.71
N GLY A 550 22.14 15.45 16.04
CA GLY A 550 23.13 15.92 15.08
C GLY A 550 22.91 17.36 14.63
N THR A 551 23.27 17.67 13.38
CA THR A 551 23.26 19.04 12.84
C THR A 551 22.34 19.16 11.63
N LEU A 552 21.42 20.14 11.66
CA LEU A 552 20.70 20.59 10.48
C LEU A 552 21.47 21.75 9.82
N GLN A 553 21.88 21.57 8.57
CA GLN A 553 22.52 22.60 7.76
C GLN A 553 21.53 23.13 6.70
N ILE A 554 21.30 24.44 6.71
CA ILE A 554 20.50 25.11 5.68
C ILE A 554 21.42 25.80 4.68
N ALA A 555 21.31 25.41 3.41
CA ALA A 555 22.12 25.91 2.32
C ALA A 555 21.25 26.69 1.30
N ALA A 556 21.37 28.03 1.24
CA ALA A 556 20.80 28.71 0.08
C ALA A 556 21.64 28.51 -1.16
N ILE A 557 20.96 28.10 -2.21
CA ILE A 557 21.51 27.95 -3.55
C ILE A 557 21.00 29.10 -4.43
N ASP A 558 21.62 29.26 -5.60
CA ASP A 558 21.25 30.26 -6.61
C ASP A 558 21.21 31.73 -6.15
N GLY A 559 21.96 32.05 -5.09
CA GLY A 559 21.99 33.40 -4.52
C GLY A 559 20.69 33.79 -3.82
N TYR A 560 19.84 32.82 -3.49
CA TYR A 560 18.62 33.04 -2.73
C TYR A 560 18.96 33.59 -1.34
N THR A 561 18.17 34.56 -0.90
CA THR A 561 18.22 35.09 0.47
C THR A 561 16.77 35.09 0.96
N PRO A 562 16.44 34.27 1.98
CA PRO A 562 15.10 34.27 2.53
C PRO A 562 14.78 35.63 3.14
N SER A 563 13.51 36.02 3.06
CA SER A 563 12.99 37.17 3.78
C SER A 563 12.74 36.80 5.24
N ALA A 564 12.82 37.79 6.12
CA ALA A 564 12.43 37.58 7.52
C ALA A 564 10.97 37.14 7.59
N GLY A 565 10.71 35.99 8.24
CA GLY A 565 9.39 35.38 8.36
C GLY A 565 9.08 34.29 7.32
N ASP A 566 9.98 34.00 6.38
CA ASP A 566 9.82 32.87 5.46
C ASP A 566 9.90 31.54 6.24
N GLN A 567 8.97 30.62 5.95
CA GLN A 567 8.91 29.29 6.57
C GLN A 567 9.14 28.20 5.52
N PHE A 568 9.94 27.20 5.88
CA PHE A 568 10.28 26.05 5.02
C PHE A 568 10.06 24.76 5.80
N THR A 569 9.39 23.79 5.17
CA THR A 569 9.16 22.48 5.77
C THR A 569 10.33 21.57 5.41
N VAL A 570 11.22 21.37 6.38
CA VAL A 570 12.41 20.52 6.21
C VAL A 570 12.07 19.03 6.28
N LEU A 571 11.19 18.67 7.21
CA LEU A 571 10.88 17.28 7.53
C LEU A 571 9.41 17.12 7.89
N MET A 572 8.77 16.09 7.34
CA MET A 572 7.44 15.62 7.71
C MET A 572 7.57 14.21 8.26
N SER A 573 6.92 13.93 9.39
CA SER A 573 6.93 12.61 10.05
C SER A 573 5.57 12.30 10.65
N GLY A 574 5.25 11.02 10.86
CA GLY A 574 4.06 10.58 11.57
C GLY A 574 4.07 11.00 13.05
N ASP A 575 5.19 10.77 13.72
CA ASP A 575 5.53 11.33 15.03
C ASP A 575 6.99 11.83 15.03
N LEU A 576 7.26 12.87 15.82
CA LEU A 576 8.61 13.27 16.19
C LEU A 576 8.79 12.77 17.61
N ASP A 577 9.80 11.94 17.87
CA ASP A 577 9.97 11.16 19.11
C ASP A 577 10.32 12.01 20.36
N ASN A 578 9.72 13.21 20.48
CA ASN A 578 10.09 14.36 21.32
C ASN A 578 11.55 14.79 21.14
N THR A 579 12.10 14.58 19.95
CA THR A 579 13.49 14.88 19.60
C THR A 579 13.57 16.15 18.74
N VAL A 580 14.75 16.79 18.75
CA VAL A 580 15.07 17.99 17.95
C VAL A 580 16.50 17.87 17.44
N PHE A 581 16.83 18.51 16.33
CA PHE A 581 18.23 18.67 15.91
C PHE A 581 19.05 19.29 17.05
N ALA A 582 20.19 18.70 17.39
CA ALA A 582 21.05 19.22 18.45
C ALA A 582 21.68 20.56 18.07
N ASN A 583 21.97 20.77 16.78
CA ASN A 583 22.49 22.02 16.24
C ASN A 583 21.76 22.40 14.94
N VAL A 584 21.61 23.70 14.70
CA VAL A 584 21.11 24.22 13.42
C VAL A 584 22.10 25.28 12.92
N GLU A 585 22.67 25.05 11.74
CA GLU A 585 23.65 25.93 11.10
C GLU A 585 23.09 26.51 9.79
N ALA A 586 23.10 27.84 9.69
CA ALA A 586 22.75 28.55 8.46
C ALA A 586 23.96 29.34 7.95
N ALA A 587 24.35 29.13 6.69
CA ALA A 587 25.49 29.80 6.10
C ALA A 587 25.21 31.30 5.88
N ARG A 588 25.60 32.16 6.84
CA ARG A 588 25.66 33.63 6.75
C ARG A 588 24.53 34.31 5.96
N MET A 589 23.30 34.11 6.42
CA MET A 589 22.15 34.93 6.04
C MET A 589 21.87 35.88 7.20
N GLY A 590 21.97 37.19 6.99
CA GLY A 590 21.77 38.17 8.07
C GLY A 590 20.40 38.01 8.74
N ASP A 591 20.35 38.18 10.07
CA ASP A 591 19.16 38.19 10.94
C ASP A 591 17.98 37.27 10.53
N ILE A 592 18.27 36.06 10.07
CA ILE A 592 17.25 35.03 9.83
C ILE A 592 17.11 34.19 11.11
N ILE A 593 15.97 34.34 11.77
CA ILE A 593 15.54 33.51 12.91
C ILE A 593 14.66 32.40 12.34
N LEU A 594 15.06 31.14 12.54
CA LEU A 594 14.29 29.96 12.14
C LEU A 594 13.19 29.71 13.18
N TRP A 595 11.93 29.76 12.75
CA TRP A 595 10.76 29.45 13.59
C TRP A 595 10.22 28.07 13.20
N PRO A 596 10.25 27.06 14.07
CA PRO A 596 9.43 25.87 13.88
C PRO A 596 7.98 26.18 14.27
N GLU A 597 7.06 26.18 13.31
CA GLU A 597 5.63 26.08 13.60
C GLU A 597 5.23 24.60 13.60
N TYR A 598 4.95 24.03 14.78
CA TYR A 598 4.18 22.78 14.87
C TYR A 598 3.10 22.86 15.96
N SER A 599 1.86 22.69 15.50
CA SER A 599 0.91 21.67 15.96
C SER A 599 1.09 21.14 17.40
N THR A 600 0.35 21.78 18.31
CA THR A 600 -0.30 21.28 19.53
C THR A 600 0.47 20.54 20.64
N THR A 601 1.75 20.18 20.52
CA THR A 601 2.49 19.62 21.68
C THR A 601 4.00 19.92 21.64
N ALA A 602 4.47 20.55 22.73
CA ALA A 602 5.86 20.85 23.14
C ALA A 602 6.52 22.13 22.59
N MET A 603 6.80 23.08 23.50
CA MET A 603 7.46 24.37 23.26
C MET A 603 8.99 24.26 23.29
N THR A 604 9.68 24.95 22.38
CA THR A 604 11.04 25.46 22.61
C THR A 604 11.14 26.87 22.01
N VAL A 605 11.45 27.87 22.84
CA VAL A 605 11.67 29.28 22.44
C VAL A 605 13.17 29.57 22.53
N ILE A 606 13.73 30.21 21.51
CA ILE A 606 15.08 30.81 21.53
C ILE A 606 14.93 32.33 21.45
N GLY A 607 15.26 33.03 22.55
CA GLY A 607 15.53 34.47 22.61
C GLY A 607 14.36 35.36 23.05
N ALA A 608 14.19 35.55 24.36
CA ALA A 608 13.27 36.56 24.92
C ALA A 608 14.03 37.87 25.24
N LEU A 609 13.41 39.02 24.93
CA LEU A 609 13.82 40.31 25.50
C LEU A 609 13.46 40.34 27.00
N VAL A 610 14.35 40.85 27.85
CA VAL A 610 14.07 41.00 29.30
C VAL A 610 12.88 41.95 29.46
N GLY A 611 11.81 41.49 30.13
CA GLY A 611 10.56 42.24 30.32
C GLY A 611 9.42 41.92 29.34
N ASP A 612 9.68 41.21 28.23
CA ASP A 612 8.65 40.77 27.27
C ASP A 612 8.05 39.44 27.75
N MET A 613 6.95 39.53 28.49
CA MET A 613 6.34 38.43 29.24
C MET A 613 5.33 37.64 28.41
N ASP A 614 4.85 38.18 27.31
CA ASP A 614 4.01 37.48 26.35
C ASP A 614 4.73 37.06 25.06
N LEU A 615 6.02 37.39 24.95
CA LEU A 615 6.93 37.03 23.85
C LEU A 615 6.49 37.61 22.50
N SER A 616 5.83 38.77 22.52
CA SER A 616 5.39 39.50 21.33
C SER A 616 6.54 40.20 20.58
N GLY A 617 7.75 40.22 21.17
CA GLY A 617 8.94 40.87 20.63
C GLY A 617 9.07 42.35 21.03
N THR A 618 8.15 42.86 21.86
CA THR A 618 8.13 44.24 22.35
C THR A 618 7.72 44.28 23.81
N VAL A 619 8.42 45.06 24.64
CA VAL A 619 8.05 45.26 26.05
C VAL A 619 6.98 46.37 26.14
N ASP A 620 5.74 46.03 26.47
CA ASP A 620 4.61 46.97 26.52
C ASP A 620 3.61 46.72 27.69
N THR A 621 2.44 47.38 27.65
CA THR A 621 1.46 47.33 28.76
C THR A 621 0.77 45.99 28.93
N ASP A 622 0.74 45.13 27.92
CA ASP A 622 0.04 43.85 27.99
C ASP A 622 0.86 42.79 28.76
N ASP A 623 2.19 42.98 28.83
CA ASP A 623 3.13 42.18 29.64
C ASP A 623 2.88 42.27 31.15
N ILE A 624 2.26 43.37 31.60
CA ILE A 624 1.97 43.66 33.02
C ILE A 624 1.12 42.55 33.66
N THR A 625 0.17 42.02 32.89
CA THR A 625 -0.75 40.99 33.38
C THR A 625 -0.02 39.69 33.64
N GLN A 626 0.89 39.30 32.75
CA GLN A 626 1.71 38.10 32.86
C GLN A 626 2.72 38.19 34.01
N PHE A 627 3.36 39.36 34.18
CA PHE A 627 4.24 39.62 35.31
C PHE A 627 3.51 39.51 36.66
N ALA A 628 2.27 40.01 36.75
CA ALA A 628 1.44 39.85 37.94
C ALA A 628 1.05 38.38 38.23
N PHE A 629 0.90 37.56 37.20
CA PHE A 629 0.67 36.11 37.35
C PHE A 629 1.93 35.38 37.84
N ALA A 630 3.12 35.74 37.33
CA ALA A 630 4.40 35.18 37.77
C ALA A 630 4.66 35.43 39.27
N LEU A 631 4.32 36.63 39.78
CA LEU A 631 4.41 36.95 41.22
C LEU A 631 3.44 36.13 42.09
N ARG A 632 2.31 35.69 41.52
CA ARG A 632 1.23 34.98 42.27
C ARG A 632 1.52 33.50 42.44
N ASP A 633 2.02 32.83 41.41
CA ASP A 633 2.32 31.39 41.41
C ASP A 633 3.78 31.15 41.03
N ASN A 634 4.67 31.57 41.91
CA ASN A 634 6.11 31.46 41.71
C ASN A 634 6.58 30.01 41.53
N GLU A 635 5.85 29.00 42.02
CA GLU A 635 6.23 27.58 41.78
C GLU A 635 5.67 27.04 40.45
N GLY A 636 4.44 27.38 40.07
CA GLY A 636 3.84 26.96 38.80
C GLY A 636 4.44 27.66 37.57
N TYR A 637 4.78 28.95 37.68
CA TYR A 637 5.41 29.70 36.61
C TYR A 637 6.90 29.32 36.45
N ASN A 638 7.62 29.07 37.57
CA ASN A 638 8.97 28.51 37.50
C ASN A 638 8.97 27.11 36.88
N ALA A 639 8.00 26.23 37.17
CA ALA A 639 7.97 24.89 36.58
C ALA A 639 7.74 24.88 35.05
N ALA A 640 7.05 25.88 34.51
CA ALA A 640 6.81 26.02 33.06
C ALA A 640 8.03 26.59 32.28
N LEU A 641 8.95 27.27 32.96
CA LEU A 641 10.10 27.97 32.36
C LEU A 641 11.48 27.45 32.79
N TYR A 642 11.57 26.55 33.79
CA TYR A 642 12.86 26.06 34.30
C TYR A 642 13.58 25.01 33.43
N ALA A 643 13.05 24.65 32.26
CA ALA A 643 13.73 23.66 31.41
C ALA A 643 14.80 24.26 30.51
N THR A 644 14.82 25.57 30.20
CA THR A 644 15.72 26.01 29.12
C THR A 644 16.34 27.41 29.15
N TYR A 645 15.86 28.45 29.86
CA TYR A 645 16.55 29.76 29.78
C TYR A 645 16.46 30.63 31.04
N HIS A 646 17.45 31.54 31.18
CA HIS A 646 17.54 32.54 32.23
C HIS A 646 16.31 33.47 32.22
N ILE A 647 15.68 33.51 33.39
CA ILE A 647 14.59 34.32 33.92
C ILE A 647 14.35 35.67 33.21
N VAL A 648 13.21 35.78 32.52
CA VAL A 648 12.70 37.03 31.92
C VAL A 648 12.05 37.95 32.96
N ALA A 649 11.66 37.40 34.12
CA ALA A 649 10.90 38.07 35.19
C ALA A 649 11.68 38.38 36.48
N ASP A 650 12.90 37.83 36.67
CA ASP A 650 13.82 38.15 37.77
C ASP A 650 14.81 39.17 37.25
N MET A 651 14.42 40.43 37.37
CA MET A 651 15.05 41.55 36.71
C MET A 651 16.19 42.14 37.54
N ASP A 652 16.19 41.87 38.85
CA ASP A 652 17.31 42.20 39.72
C ASP A 652 18.39 41.10 39.77
N GLY A 653 18.10 39.92 39.19
CA GLY A 653 19.01 38.79 39.00
C GLY A 653 19.34 38.04 40.30
N ASN A 654 18.49 38.12 41.32
CA ASN A 654 18.71 37.49 42.62
C ASN A 654 18.33 36.00 42.66
N GLY A 655 17.81 35.46 41.56
CA GLY A 655 17.37 34.09 41.36
C GLY A 655 15.90 33.84 41.70
N ARG A 656 15.08 34.88 41.90
CA ARG A 656 13.67 34.78 42.30
C ARG A 656 12.85 35.90 41.69
N VAL A 657 11.67 35.55 41.17
CA VAL A 657 10.62 36.53 40.85
C VAL A 657 9.92 36.93 42.15
N ASP A 658 10.16 38.15 42.63
CA ASP A 658 9.54 38.70 43.82
C ASP A 658 9.22 40.21 43.70
N PHE A 659 8.72 40.81 44.79
CA PHE A 659 8.27 42.21 44.75
C PHE A 659 9.43 43.21 44.50
N GLY A 660 10.68 42.78 44.59
CA GLY A 660 11.87 43.56 44.25
C GLY A 660 11.98 43.86 42.75
N ASP A 661 11.45 42.99 41.89
CA ASP A 661 11.53 43.10 40.42
C ASP A 661 10.58 44.16 39.83
N ILE A 662 9.60 44.62 40.60
CA ILE A 662 8.53 45.53 40.11
C ILE A 662 9.10 46.86 39.59
N SER A 663 10.12 47.41 40.25
CA SER A 663 10.70 48.69 39.80
C SER A 663 11.44 48.55 38.48
N ASP A 664 12.13 47.42 38.30
CA ASP A 664 12.97 47.17 37.14
C ASP A 664 12.07 46.81 35.93
N PHE A 665 10.98 46.05 36.17
CA PHE A 665 9.95 45.79 35.17
C PHE A 665 9.24 47.06 34.70
N SER A 666 8.93 47.97 35.64
CA SER A 666 8.29 49.24 35.30
C SER A 666 9.20 50.18 34.51
N ASP A 667 10.52 50.03 34.59
CA ASP A 667 11.49 50.85 33.85
C ASP A 667 11.64 50.36 32.40
N GLU A 668 11.53 49.05 32.14
CA GLU A 668 11.61 48.46 30.78
C GLU A 668 10.35 48.68 29.93
N VAL A 669 9.14 48.69 30.53
CA VAL A 669 7.86 48.92 29.81
C VAL A 669 7.67 50.38 29.32
N GLY A 670 8.58 51.31 29.65
CA GLY A 670 8.62 52.64 29.03
C GLY A 670 7.50 53.60 29.46
N GLN A 671 7.79 54.40 30.48
CA GLN A 671 7.14 55.64 30.97
C GLN A 671 5.86 56.13 30.26
N ASN A 672 4.68 55.80 30.82
CA ASN A 672 3.56 56.74 30.98
C ASN A 672 2.63 56.47 32.19
N SER A 673 2.81 55.38 32.94
CA SER A 673 2.20 55.17 34.26
C SER A 673 3.08 54.19 35.06
N PRO A 674 3.92 54.63 36.02
CA PRO A 674 4.69 53.69 36.85
C PRO A 674 3.71 52.81 37.64
N LEU A 675 3.79 51.49 37.48
CA LEU A 675 2.99 50.56 38.26
C LEU A 675 3.39 50.69 39.72
N SER A 676 2.52 51.26 40.54
CA SER A 676 2.72 51.20 41.98
C SER A 676 2.44 49.77 42.45
N SER A 677 3.15 49.33 43.49
CA SER A 677 2.88 48.04 44.16
C SER A 677 1.42 47.91 44.68
N ALA A 678 0.65 49.00 44.70
CA ALA A 678 -0.77 49.01 45.02
C ALA A 678 -1.68 48.64 43.82
N GLU A 679 -1.31 48.99 42.58
CA GLU A 679 -2.07 48.66 41.37
C GLU A 679 -1.91 47.18 40.98
N VAL A 680 -0.70 46.64 41.13
CA VAL A 680 -0.43 45.19 40.95
C VAL A 680 -1.25 44.35 41.93
N ALA A 681 -1.41 44.82 43.18
CA ALA A 681 -2.23 44.15 44.18
C ALA A 681 -3.73 44.16 43.83
N GLU A 682 -4.21 45.20 43.15
CA GLU A 682 -5.61 45.31 42.72
C GLU A 682 -5.95 44.33 41.58
N ILE A 683 -5.01 44.13 40.65
CA ILE A 683 -5.12 43.14 39.56
C ILE A 683 -5.13 41.71 40.11
N ILE A 684 -4.25 41.39 41.07
CA ILE A 684 -4.21 40.07 41.74
C ILE A 684 -5.53 39.76 42.48
N LEU A 685 -6.18 40.78 43.05
CA LEU A 685 -7.41 40.64 43.82
C LEU A 685 -8.68 40.56 42.95
N ALA A 686 -8.65 41.12 41.73
CA ALA A 686 -9.81 41.16 40.83
C ALA A 686 -10.17 39.79 40.20
N SER A 687 -9.26 38.80 40.23
CA SER A 687 -9.47 37.49 39.58
C SER A 687 -10.19 36.44 40.44
N PHE A 688 -10.67 36.78 41.65
CA PHE A 688 -11.44 35.85 42.50
C PHE A 688 -12.94 35.91 42.20
N ALA A 689 -13.38 35.14 41.20
CA ALA A 689 -14.78 34.74 41.06
C ALA A 689 -14.90 33.20 41.12
N VAL A 690 -15.46 32.71 42.23
CA VAL A 690 -15.86 31.31 42.49
C VAL A 690 -17.39 31.25 42.26
N PRO A 691 -18.00 30.23 41.61
CA PRO A 691 -18.36 28.94 42.29
C PRO A 691 -18.48 27.71 41.34
N GLU A 692 -18.52 26.41 41.70
CA GLU A 692 -19.11 25.64 42.80
C GLU A 692 -18.53 24.18 42.84
N PRO A 693 -18.90 23.32 43.82
CA PRO A 693 -18.05 22.30 44.44
C PRO A 693 -18.34 20.84 44.01
N SER A 694 -17.34 20.11 43.55
CA SER A 694 -17.38 18.63 43.53
C SER A 694 -16.05 17.93 43.83
N THR A 695 -14.98 18.66 44.14
CA THR A 695 -13.63 18.10 44.31
C THR A 695 -13.25 17.79 45.77
N CYS A 696 -14.21 17.34 46.59
CA CYS A 696 -13.93 16.96 47.99
C CYS A 696 -13.46 15.51 48.18
N CYS A 697 -13.24 14.74 47.11
CA CYS A 697 -12.94 13.31 47.20
C CYS A 697 -11.46 12.92 47.04
N LEU A 698 -10.52 13.86 46.94
CA LEU A 698 -9.11 13.53 46.63
C LEU A 698 -8.08 14.11 47.60
N LEU A 699 -8.48 14.29 48.87
CA LEU A 699 -7.59 14.81 49.93
C LEU A 699 -7.62 13.98 51.22
N LEU A 700 -7.67 12.65 51.11
CA LEU A 700 -7.42 11.74 52.24
C LEU A 700 -6.52 10.54 51.86
N THR A 701 -5.37 10.83 51.25
CA THR A 701 -4.22 9.90 51.23
C THR A 701 -2.91 10.55 51.68
N ALA A 702 -2.98 11.61 52.50
CA ALA A 702 -1.87 12.06 53.33
C ALA A 702 -2.01 11.44 54.74
N GLY A 703 -1.53 10.21 54.91
CA GLY A 703 -1.77 9.46 56.15
C GLY A 703 -0.85 8.26 56.38
N CYS A 704 0.37 8.26 55.86
CA CYS A 704 1.38 7.30 56.27
C CYS A 704 2.47 8.00 57.08
N THR A 705 2.26 8.12 58.39
CA THR A 705 3.24 7.72 59.42
C THR A 705 2.66 8.08 60.78
N LEU A 706 2.24 7.07 61.56
CA LEU A 706 2.51 6.95 63.00
C LEU A 706 1.81 5.72 63.57
N LEU A 707 2.58 4.95 64.35
CA LEU A 707 2.21 3.93 65.36
C LEU A 707 2.42 2.44 65.02
N LEU A 708 3.67 2.02 65.21
CA LEU A 708 4.12 1.00 66.19
C LEU A 708 3.35 -0.35 66.30
N LYS A 709 4.11 -1.46 66.12
CA LYS A 709 4.54 -2.44 67.16
C LYS A 709 4.33 -3.95 66.83
N ARG A 710 5.46 -4.61 66.53
CA ARG A 710 5.96 -5.96 66.94
C ARG A 710 5.17 -7.28 66.71
N ARG A 711 5.99 -8.26 66.23
CA ARG A 711 6.04 -9.74 66.43
C ARG A 711 4.98 -10.55 65.64
N ARG A 712 5.26 -11.69 65.00
CA ARG A 712 6.26 -12.77 65.23
C ARG A 712 6.39 -13.66 63.96
N THR A 713 7.50 -14.38 63.88
CA THR A 713 7.95 -15.41 62.91
C THR A 713 6.97 -16.55 62.56
N SER A 714 6.96 -17.00 61.28
CA SER A 714 7.11 -18.44 60.91
C SER A 714 7.31 -18.64 59.39
N GLN A 715 8.19 -19.57 59.03
CA GLN A 715 8.48 -20.09 57.68
C GLN A 715 7.23 -20.62 56.94
N ALA A 716 7.21 -20.51 55.59
CA ALA A 716 7.33 -21.64 54.65
C ALA A 716 6.73 -21.36 53.26
N ARG A 717 7.41 -21.95 52.25
CA ARG A 717 6.89 -22.44 50.96
C ARG A 717 6.94 -21.47 49.77
N THR A 718 7.89 -21.73 48.87
CA THR A 718 7.90 -21.31 47.47
C THR A 718 6.60 -21.76 46.78
N GLN A 719 5.74 -20.80 46.45
CA GLN A 719 4.59 -20.97 45.57
C GLN A 719 4.84 -20.20 44.27
N ARG A 720 4.46 -20.83 43.16
CA ARG A 720 4.49 -20.24 41.81
C ARG A 720 3.65 -18.96 41.80
N ALA A 721 4.19 -17.88 41.22
CA ALA A 721 3.45 -16.63 41.04
C ALA A 721 2.30 -16.86 40.05
N GLY A 722 1.07 -16.84 40.55
CA GLY A 722 -0.11 -16.67 39.71
C GLY A 722 -0.30 -15.19 39.43
N PHE A 723 -0.69 -14.87 38.19
CA PHE A 723 -0.94 -13.50 37.73
C PHE A 723 -1.96 -12.80 38.64
N THR A 724 -1.62 -11.62 39.15
CA THR A 724 -2.51 -10.88 40.03
C THR A 724 -3.61 -10.19 39.23
N LEU A 725 -4.79 -10.02 39.83
CA LEU A 725 -5.93 -9.35 39.20
C LEU A 725 -5.60 -7.90 38.78
N ILE A 726 -4.64 -7.27 39.45
CA ILE A 726 -4.15 -5.92 39.13
C ILE A 726 -3.28 -5.94 37.87
N GLU A 727 -2.37 -6.90 37.72
CA GLU A 727 -1.54 -7.03 36.50
C GLU A 727 -2.41 -7.26 35.27
N LEU A 728 -3.47 -8.07 35.38
CA LEU A 728 -4.42 -8.26 34.28
C LEU A 728 -5.18 -6.99 33.93
N LEU A 729 -5.57 -6.21 34.93
CA LEU A 729 -6.31 -4.97 34.72
C LEU A 729 -5.44 -3.89 34.05
N VAL A 730 -4.16 -3.81 34.42
CA VAL A 730 -3.20 -2.89 33.77
C VAL A 730 -2.94 -3.31 32.33
N VAL A 731 -2.77 -4.60 32.06
CA VAL A 731 -2.51 -5.10 30.70
C VAL A 731 -3.69 -4.82 29.77
N ILE A 732 -4.94 -5.07 30.19
CA ILE A 732 -6.11 -4.75 29.35
C ILE A 732 -6.27 -3.25 29.13
N ALA A 733 -5.89 -2.41 30.11
CA ALA A 733 -5.92 -0.96 29.97
C ALA A 733 -4.87 -0.48 28.95
N ILE A 734 -3.65 -1.02 29.01
CA ILE A 734 -2.59 -0.72 28.04
C ILE A 734 -3.01 -1.18 26.64
N ILE A 735 -3.53 -2.41 26.49
CA ILE A 735 -4.00 -2.92 25.19
C ILE A 735 -5.13 -2.04 24.63
N SER A 736 -6.06 -1.58 25.48
CA SER A 736 -7.15 -0.70 25.03
C SER A 736 -6.66 0.67 24.57
N VAL A 737 -5.62 1.23 25.21
CA VAL A 737 -4.98 2.48 24.78
C VAL A 737 -4.22 2.27 23.47
N LEU A 738 -3.44 1.18 23.36
CA LEU A 738 -2.74 0.83 22.13
C LEU A 738 -3.71 0.64 20.95
N ILE A 739 -4.82 -0.09 21.14
CA ILE A 739 -5.86 -0.24 20.10
C ILE A 739 -6.52 1.11 19.77
N GLY A 740 -6.75 1.95 20.78
CA GLY A 740 -7.33 3.29 20.59
C GLY A 740 -6.45 4.24 19.78
N LEU A 741 -5.13 4.09 19.87
CA LEU A 741 -4.15 4.86 19.10
C LEU A 741 -3.90 4.26 17.70
N LEU A 742 -3.96 2.94 17.56
CA LEU A 742 -3.73 2.26 16.27
C LEU A 742 -4.89 2.43 15.27
N LEU A 743 -6.13 2.57 15.75
CA LEU A 743 -7.30 2.61 14.85
C LEU A 743 -7.32 3.85 13.92
N PRO A 744 -7.09 5.09 14.40
CA PRO A 744 -6.99 6.26 13.53
C PRO A 744 -5.81 6.18 12.56
N ALA A 745 -4.65 5.67 13.01
CA ALA A 745 -3.45 5.53 12.17
C ALA A 745 -3.68 4.56 11.01
N VAL A 746 -4.28 3.40 11.27
CA VAL A 746 -4.63 2.42 10.21
C VAL A 746 -5.63 2.99 9.22
N GLN A 747 -6.56 3.84 9.67
CA GLN A 747 -7.52 4.50 8.78
C GLN A 747 -6.86 5.58 7.92
N ALA A 748 -5.95 6.38 8.48
CA ALA A 748 -5.17 7.38 7.75
C ALA A 748 -4.27 6.73 6.69
N ALA A 749 -3.57 5.65 7.05
CA ALA A 749 -2.72 4.90 6.11
C ALA A 749 -3.53 4.30 4.95
N ARG A 750 -4.71 3.73 5.24
CA ARG A 750 -5.62 3.23 4.20
C ARG A 750 -6.08 4.33 3.25
N GLU A 751 -6.39 5.51 3.78
CA GLU A 751 -6.83 6.62 2.96
C GLU A 751 -5.70 7.19 2.10
N ALA A 752 -4.47 7.26 2.64
CA ALA A 752 -3.28 7.61 1.85
C ALA A 752 -3.04 6.65 0.67
N ALA A 753 -3.20 5.34 0.90
CA ALA A 753 -3.10 4.34 -0.18
C ALA A 753 -4.21 4.50 -1.25
N ARG A 754 -5.43 4.85 -0.84
CA ARG A 754 -6.54 5.13 -1.78
C ARG A 754 -6.31 6.41 -2.58
N ARG A 755 -5.78 7.47 -1.95
CA ARG A 755 -5.36 8.70 -2.63
C ARG A 755 -4.30 8.43 -3.69
N THR A 756 -3.28 7.66 -3.33
CA THR A 756 -2.21 7.24 -4.26
C THR A 756 -2.77 6.45 -5.44
N THR A 757 -3.78 5.60 -5.19
CA THR A 757 -4.48 4.89 -6.26
C THR A 757 -5.19 5.85 -7.22
N CYS A 758 -5.94 6.84 -6.70
CA CYS A 758 -6.65 7.81 -7.53
C CYS A 758 -5.68 8.73 -8.30
N LEU A 759 -4.52 9.07 -7.72
CA LEU A 759 -3.42 9.77 -8.38
C LEU A 759 -2.83 8.95 -9.54
N ASN A 760 -2.53 7.67 -9.31
CA ASN A 760 -2.01 6.77 -10.34
C ASN A 760 -3.02 6.59 -11.49
N ASN A 761 -4.31 6.46 -11.19
CA ASN A 761 -5.35 6.44 -12.22
C ASN A 761 -5.32 7.72 -13.09
N CYS A 762 -5.20 8.91 -12.49
CA CYS A 762 -5.04 10.15 -13.27
C CYS A 762 -3.83 10.08 -14.21
N HIS A 763 -2.68 9.59 -13.75
CA HIS A 763 -1.49 9.47 -14.58
C HIS A 763 -1.67 8.52 -15.78
N GLN A 764 -2.24 7.33 -15.60
CA GLN A 764 -2.44 6.43 -16.74
C GLN A 764 -3.56 6.91 -17.68
N LEU A 765 -4.58 7.64 -17.18
CA LEU A 765 -5.61 8.25 -18.04
C LEU A 765 -5.04 9.41 -18.88
N GLU A 766 -4.16 10.22 -18.29
CA GLU A 766 -3.49 11.30 -19.03
C GLU A 766 -2.47 10.73 -20.05
N THR A 767 -1.77 9.64 -19.71
CA THR A 767 -0.93 8.90 -20.65
C THR A 767 -1.74 8.35 -21.83
N ALA A 768 -2.94 7.84 -21.55
CA ALA A 768 -3.87 7.40 -22.60
C ALA A 768 -4.39 8.56 -23.45
N LEU A 769 -4.64 9.74 -22.85
CA LEU A 769 -5.00 10.97 -23.59
C LEU A 769 -3.89 11.39 -24.54
N HIS A 770 -2.63 11.40 -24.10
CA HIS A 770 -1.49 11.69 -24.98
C HIS A 770 -1.28 10.64 -26.07
N SER A 771 -1.54 9.37 -25.78
CA SER A 771 -1.48 8.30 -26.79
C SER A 771 -2.58 8.47 -27.84
N TYR A 772 -3.78 8.87 -27.42
CA TYR A 772 -4.88 9.23 -28.32
C TYR A 772 -4.50 10.43 -29.19
N GLU A 773 -4.00 11.50 -28.57
CA GLU A 773 -3.57 12.72 -29.25
C GLU A 773 -2.48 12.43 -30.28
N SER A 774 -1.46 11.64 -29.91
CA SER A 774 -0.37 11.26 -30.83
C SER A 774 -0.88 10.47 -32.04
N GLN A 775 -1.93 9.67 -31.89
CA GLN A 775 -2.50 8.88 -32.98
C GLN A 775 -3.47 9.69 -33.86
N HIS A 776 -4.23 10.61 -33.26
CA HIS A 776 -5.34 11.32 -33.93
C HIS A 776 -5.01 12.79 -34.28
N GLY A 777 -3.89 13.32 -33.80
CA GLY A 777 -3.43 14.70 -33.99
C GLY A 777 -4.17 15.75 -33.16
N ALA A 778 -5.01 15.33 -32.21
CA ALA A 778 -5.77 16.17 -31.30
C ALA A 778 -6.27 15.33 -30.10
N PHE A 779 -6.45 15.97 -28.94
CA PHE A 779 -7.14 15.37 -27.80
C PHE A 779 -8.56 14.94 -28.18
N PRO A 780 -9.12 13.90 -27.53
CA PRO A 780 -10.48 13.48 -27.81
C PRO A 780 -11.47 14.59 -27.45
N ALA A 781 -12.56 14.67 -28.21
CA ALA A 781 -13.68 15.51 -27.83
C ALA A 781 -14.17 15.08 -26.43
N GLY A 782 -14.32 16.05 -25.52
CA GLY A 782 -14.84 15.80 -24.18
C GLY A 782 -16.20 15.09 -24.22
N ALA A 783 -17.03 15.45 -25.19
CA ALA A 783 -18.18 14.65 -25.61
C ALA A 783 -18.42 14.88 -27.09
N ARG A 784 -18.78 13.86 -27.87
CA ARG A 784 -19.15 14.05 -29.29
C ARG A 784 -20.57 14.61 -29.43
N SER A 785 -20.93 15.18 -30.58
CA SER A 785 -22.34 15.40 -30.92
C SER A 785 -22.96 14.15 -31.55
N HIS A 786 -24.12 13.71 -31.05
CA HIS A 786 -24.91 12.68 -31.73
C HIS A 786 -25.66 13.30 -32.93
N ARG A 787 -25.80 12.60 -34.07
CA ARG A 787 -26.54 13.16 -35.24
C ARG A 787 -28.05 13.31 -35.03
N GLN A 788 -28.63 12.47 -34.18
CA GLN A 788 -30.04 12.56 -33.78
C GLN A 788 -30.18 13.29 -32.43
N PRO A 789 -31.14 14.23 -32.30
CA PRO A 789 -31.43 14.86 -31.02
C PRO A 789 -32.06 13.86 -30.05
N PHE A 790 -31.89 14.13 -28.77
CA PHE A 790 -32.38 13.35 -27.63
C PHE A 790 -31.73 11.96 -27.48
N VAL A 791 -30.51 11.78 -28.00
CA VAL A 791 -29.70 10.56 -27.84
C VAL A 791 -28.35 10.94 -27.20
N ASN A 792 -27.87 10.12 -26.26
CA ASN A 792 -26.58 10.35 -25.62
C ASN A 792 -25.44 10.05 -26.61
N SER A 793 -24.49 10.97 -26.69
CA SER A 793 -23.24 10.75 -27.40
C SER A 793 -22.24 9.96 -26.57
N VAL A 794 -21.12 9.58 -27.19
CA VAL A 794 -20.02 8.87 -26.54
C VAL A 794 -19.12 9.80 -25.72
N SER A 795 -18.68 9.33 -24.56
CA SER A 795 -17.75 10.03 -23.67
C SER A 795 -16.29 9.91 -24.13
N TRP A 796 -15.44 10.85 -23.70
CA TRP A 796 -14.00 10.77 -23.96
C TRP A 796 -13.37 9.51 -23.36
N GLN A 797 -13.88 9.03 -22.22
CA GLN A 797 -13.42 7.81 -21.55
C GLN A 797 -13.57 6.57 -22.43
N VAL A 798 -14.67 6.45 -23.19
CA VAL A 798 -14.85 5.34 -24.14
C VAL A 798 -13.81 5.41 -25.26
N LEU A 799 -13.47 6.60 -25.73
CA LEU A 799 -12.46 6.78 -26.78
C LEU A 799 -11.04 6.39 -26.33
N LEU A 800 -10.79 6.36 -25.02
CA LEU A 800 -9.51 5.96 -24.44
C LEU A 800 -9.37 4.45 -24.21
N LEU A 801 -10.46 3.67 -24.22
CA LEU A 801 -10.42 2.23 -23.91
C LEU A 801 -9.35 1.45 -24.70
N PRO A 802 -9.11 1.68 -26.01
CA PRO A 802 -8.04 1.00 -26.74
C PRO A 802 -6.63 1.33 -26.25
N PHE A 803 -6.45 2.44 -25.54
CA PHE A 803 -5.17 2.94 -25.02
C PHE A 803 -4.94 2.57 -23.54
N ILE A 804 -5.91 1.93 -22.90
CA ILE A 804 -5.82 1.40 -21.53
C ILE A 804 -6.11 -0.11 -21.49
N GLU A 805 -5.77 -0.82 -22.56
CA GLU A 805 -5.91 -2.28 -22.69
C GLU A 805 -7.35 -2.81 -22.60
N GLN A 806 -8.36 -1.96 -22.80
CA GLN A 806 -9.79 -2.30 -22.76
C GLN A 806 -10.40 -2.41 -24.17
N GLY A 807 -9.66 -2.99 -25.13
CA GLY A 807 -10.08 -3.10 -26.54
C GLY A 807 -11.37 -3.92 -26.73
N GLU A 808 -11.53 -5.03 -26.01
CA GLU A 808 -12.76 -5.85 -26.09
C GLU A 808 -14.00 -5.10 -25.61
N LEU A 809 -13.83 -4.24 -24.59
CA LEU A 809 -14.91 -3.41 -24.07
C LEU A 809 -15.27 -2.29 -25.04
N TYR A 810 -14.28 -1.69 -25.70
CA TYR A 810 -14.50 -0.73 -26.78
C TYR A 810 -15.33 -1.32 -27.92
N ASP A 811 -14.97 -2.51 -28.40
CA ASP A 811 -15.67 -3.22 -29.46
C ASP A 811 -17.10 -3.60 -29.07
N ARG A 812 -17.33 -3.94 -27.78
CA ARG A 812 -18.65 -4.25 -27.25
C ARG A 812 -19.54 -3.01 -27.14
N ILE A 813 -18.99 -1.88 -26.67
CA ILE A 813 -19.72 -0.61 -26.62
C ILE A 813 -20.06 -0.13 -28.02
N ASN A 814 -19.22 -0.45 -29.00
CA ASN A 814 -19.38 -0.16 -30.43
C ASN A 814 -19.83 1.30 -30.66
N PRO A 815 -18.95 2.29 -30.34
CA PRO A 815 -19.30 3.69 -30.53
C PRO A 815 -19.62 3.97 -31.99
N ASP A 816 -20.82 4.50 -32.24
CA ASP A 816 -21.36 4.66 -33.58
C ASP A 816 -20.63 5.77 -34.34
N SER A 817 -20.50 5.58 -35.66
CA SER A 817 -19.89 6.56 -36.58
C SER A 817 -20.61 7.92 -36.65
N ASP A 818 -21.77 8.04 -36.02
CA ASP A 818 -22.56 9.27 -35.88
C ASP A 818 -22.43 9.94 -34.50
N GLY A 819 -21.46 9.50 -33.69
CA GLY A 819 -21.12 10.08 -32.39
C GLY A 819 -21.90 9.46 -31.23
N GLY A 820 -22.72 8.44 -31.48
CA GLY A 820 -23.53 7.78 -30.48
C GLY A 820 -22.89 6.64 -29.73
N VAL A 821 -23.53 6.30 -28.62
CA VAL A 821 -23.25 5.11 -27.84
C VAL A 821 -24.12 3.98 -28.39
N GLY A 822 -23.54 2.84 -28.74
CA GLY A 822 -24.30 1.68 -29.21
C GLY A 822 -25.31 1.17 -28.17
N ILE A 823 -26.25 0.31 -28.58
CA ILE A 823 -27.36 -0.19 -27.74
C ILE A 823 -26.87 -0.75 -26.39
N ASP A 824 -25.73 -1.45 -26.39
CA ASP A 824 -25.15 -2.02 -25.17
C ASP A 824 -24.54 -0.93 -24.27
N GLY A 825 -23.96 0.13 -24.85
CA GLY A 825 -23.39 1.26 -24.12
C GLY A 825 -24.41 2.09 -23.33
N HIS A 826 -25.72 1.93 -23.61
CA HIS A 826 -26.81 2.48 -22.80
C HIS A 826 -27.21 1.58 -21.61
N ASN A 827 -26.66 0.38 -21.51
CA ASN A 827 -26.98 -0.59 -20.48
C ASN A 827 -26.24 -0.24 -19.17
N GLN A 828 -27.01 -0.01 -18.10
CA GLN A 828 -26.46 0.20 -16.75
C GLN A 828 -25.73 -1.04 -16.21
N ALA A 829 -25.81 -2.20 -16.88
CA ALA A 829 -25.07 -3.40 -16.54
C ALA A 829 -23.66 -3.48 -17.16
N ILE A 830 -23.23 -2.49 -17.96
CA ILE A 830 -21.83 -2.45 -18.41
C ILE A 830 -20.93 -2.12 -17.23
N HIS A 831 -20.02 -3.04 -16.94
CA HIS A 831 -18.99 -2.90 -15.93
C HIS A 831 -18.16 -1.63 -16.19
N VAL A 832 -18.06 -0.78 -15.18
CA VAL A 832 -17.14 0.37 -15.18
C VAL A 832 -15.74 -0.19 -15.05
N VAL A 833 -14.80 0.28 -15.88
CA VAL A 833 -13.39 -0.06 -15.71
C VAL A 833 -12.93 0.43 -14.34
N ASP A 834 -12.31 -0.44 -13.53
CA ASP A 834 -11.90 -0.11 -12.15
C ASP A 834 -11.07 1.18 -12.06
N MET A 835 -10.26 1.45 -13.08
CA MET A 835 -9.46 2.66 -13.25
C MET A 835 -10.28 3.97 -13.29
N PHE A 836 -11.57 3.90 -13.66
CA PHE A 836 -12.47 5.05 -13.67
C PHE A 836 -13.15 5.29 -12.32
N HIS A 837 -12.87 4.47 -11.32
CA HIS A 837 -13.48 4.51 -10.00
C HIS A 837 -12.45 4.90 -8.94
N CYS A 838 -12.80 5.81 -8.04
CA CYS A 838 -11.96 6.15 -6.91
C CYS A 838 -12.33 5.28 -5.69
N PRO A 839 -11.40 4.53 -5.07
CA PRO A 839 -11.71 3.60 -3.97
C PRO A 839 -12.25 4.26 -2.69
N SER A 840 -12.07 5.57 -2.53
CA SER A 840 -12.64 6.35 -1.42
C SER A 840 -14.07 6.80 -1.70
N SER A 841 -14.55 6.69 -2.94
CA SER A 841 -15.96 6.93 -3.26
C SER A 841 -16.82 5.85 -2.60
N GLU A 842 -17.88 6.24 -1.91
CA GLU A 842 -18.88 5.29 -1.42
C GLU A 842 -19.36 4.42 -2.60
N ALA A 843 -19.56 3.11 -2.35
CA ALA A 843 -20.15 2.21 -3.34
C ALA A 843 -21.47 2.83 -3.84
N PRO A 844 -21.81 2.70 -5.14
CA PRO A 844 -23.01 3.30 -5.71
C PRO A 844 -24.23 2.90 -4.88
N ASN A 845 -24.77 3.85 -4.14
CA ASN A 845 -25.76 3.55 -3.12
C ASN A 845 -27.12 3.15 -3.75
N THR A 846 -27.83 2.36 -2.96
CA THR A 846 -28.91 1.41 -3.25
C THR A 846 -30.29 2.03 -3.51
N ASP A 847 -30.37 3.34 -3.72
CA ASP A 847 -31.63 4.09 -3.86
C ASP A 847 -32.09 4.29 -5.32
N GLY A 848 -31.49 3.53 -6.26
CA GLY A 848 -31.88 3.53 -7.68
C GLY A 848 -31.53 4.81 -8.42
N ARG A 849 -30.61 5.62 -7.87
CA ARG A 849 -30.22 6.93 -8.39
C ARG A 849 -28.83 6.95 -9.03
N THR A 850 -27.95 6.03 -8.67
CA THR A 850 -26.57 5.98 -9.14
C THR A 850 -26.48 5.06 -10.36
N ARG A 851 -26.23 5.66 -11.52
CA ARG A 851 -25.87 4.93 -12.75
C ARG A 851 -24.40 4.51 -12.61
N ASN A 852 -23.95 3.44 -13.27
CA ASN A 852 -22.54 3.03 -13.37
C ASN A 852 -21.68 4.20 -13.91
N GLY A 853 -21.25 5.10 -13.04
CA GLY A 853 -20.60 6.36 -13.36
C GLY A 853 -19.10 6.31 -13.10
N THR A 854 -18.38 7.31 -13.61
CA THR A 854 -16.95 7.50 -13.36
C THR A 854 -16.72 8.58 -12.32
N ASN A 855 -15.65 8.48 -11.54
CA ASN A 855 -15.16 9.54 -10.66
C ASN A 855 -14.30 10.59 -11.38
N TYR A 856 -13.98 10.43 -12.66
CA TYR A 856 -13.14 11.35 -13.42
C TYR A 856 -13.95 12.03 -14.53
N VAL A 857 -13.86 13.36 -14.62
CA VAL A 857 -14.65 14.18 -15.54
C VAL A 857 -13.79 15.24 -16.19
N GLY A 858 -14.00 15.49 -17.48
CA GLY A 858 -13.20 16.47 -18.22
C GLY A 858 -13.49 17.90 -17.80
N VAL A 859 -12.47 18.75 -17.85
CA VAL A 859 -12.57 20.18 -17.58
C VAL A 859 -12.97 20.88 -18.88
N ALA A 860 -14.22 21.33 -18.93
CA ALA A 860 -14.77 22.01 -20.11
C ALA A 860 -14.26 23.46 -20.25
N GLY A 861 -13.83 24.07 -19.15
CA GLY A 861 -13.32 25.44 -19.15
C GLY A 861 -13.49 26.20 -17.84
N GLY A 862 -13.00 27.45 -17.85
CA GLY A 862 -13.13 28.43 -16.76
C GLY A 862 -14.16 29.54 -17.04
N GLY A 863 -14.64 29.66 -18.28
CA GLY A 863 -15.64 30.63 -18.69
C GLY A 863 -15.09 32.05 -18.91
N SER A 864 -13.84 32.17 -19.35
CA SER A 864 -13.17 33.44 -19.66
C SER A 864 -13.45 33.87 -21.11
N GLY A 865 -13.64 35.17 -21.34
CA GLY A 865 -13.85 35.74 -22.69
C GLY A 865 -15.14 35.28 -23.40
N ASP A 866 -15.03 34.90 -24.69
CA ASP A 866 -16.13 34.35 -25.51
C ASP A 866 -16.31 32.82 -25.29
N GLY A 867 -15.68 32.24 -24.26
CA GLY A 867 -15.59 30.81 -23.97
C GLY A 867 -16.85 30.16 -23.39
N VAL A 868 -18.04 30.72 -23.62
CA VAL A 868 -19.30 30.25 -23.04
C VAL A 868 -20.35 30.02 -24.13
N LEU A 869 -20.86 28.79 -24.24
CA LEU A 869 -22.11 28.49 -24.93
C LEU A 869 -23.27 28.85 -24.02
N ASP A 870 -23.98 29.93 -24.36
CA ASP A 870 -25.23 30.34 -23.69
C ASP A 870 -26.35 29.34 -24.05
N LEU A 871 -26.77 28.55 -23.07
CA LEU A 871 -27.76 27.49 -23.24
C LEU A 871 -29.04 27.86 -22.47
N GLU A 872 -30.18 27.82 -23.16
CA GLU A 872 -31.48 28.26 -22.62
C GLU A 872 -32.14 27.21 -21.69
N ASP A 873 -31.43 26.11 -21.39
CA ASP A 873 -31.92 25.02 -20.53
C ASP A 873 -31.69 25.30 -19.04
N LYS A 874 -32.81 25.40 -18.31
CA LYS A 874 -32.85 25.62 -16.87
C LYS A 874 -32.25 24.47 -16.05
N ASP A 875 -32.18 23.26 -16.58
CA ASP A 875 -31.64 22.09 -15.87
C ASP A 875 -30.14 21.92 -16.09
N CYS A 876 -29.62 22.26 -17.28
CA CYS A 876 -28.23 21.97 -17.65
C CYS A 876 -27.33 23.19 -17.59
N GLY A 877 -27.87 24.39 -17.83
CA GLY A 877 -27.13 25.65 -17.77
C GLY A 877 -26.09 25.78 -18.88
N ASP A 878 -25.38 26.89 -18.90
CA ASP A 878 -24.34 27.21 -19.89
C ASP A 878 -23.21 26.18 -19.88
N LEU A 879 -22.52 26.05 -21.01
CA LEU A 879 -21.37 25.16 -21.14
C LEU A 879 -20.13 25.96 -21.51
N PHE A 880 -19.06 25.80 -20.75
CA PHE A 880 -17.77 26.41 -21.06
C PHE A 880 -17.08 25.62 -22.18
N ILE A 881 -16.37 26.34 -23.05
CA ILE A 881 -15.73 25.81 -24.26
C ILE A 881 -14.29 26.29 -24.44
N ASP A 882 -13.70 26.81 -23.38
CA ASP A 882 -12.34 27.35 -23.29
C ASP A 882 -11.35 26.40 -22.61
N GLY A 883 -11.75 25.17 -22.22
CA GLY A 883 -10.86 24.12 -21.69
C GLY A 883 -10.25 23.20 -22.76
N VAL A 884 -9.62 22.09 -22.34
CA VAL A 884 -8.99 21.12 -23.25
C VAL A 884 -10.00 20.10 -23.77
N LEU A 885 -10.78 19.49 -22.87
CA LEU A 885 -11.80 18.49 -23.18
C LEU A 885 -13.16 19.15 -23.33
N VAL A 886 -13.48 19.57 -24.55
CA VAL A 886 -14.70 20.36 -24.85
C VAL A 886 -15.67 19.57 -25.72
N TYR A 887 -16.97 19.92 -25.65
CA TYR A 887 -18.01 19.36 -26.52
C TYR A 887 -17.68 19.55 -28.01
N ASP A 888 -17.71 18.44 -28.76
CA ASP A 888 -17.46 18.34 -30.21
C ASP A 888 -16.15 19.01 -30.68
N SER A 889 -15.14 19.01 -29.83
CA SER A 889 -13.84 19.64 -30.07
C SER A 889 -12.79 18.69 -30.64
N ALA A 890 -11.75 19.27 -31.22
CA ALA A 890 -10.52 18.60 -31.63
C ALA A 890 -9.33 19.48 -31.21
N THR A 891 -9.19 19.69 -29.90
CA THR A 891 -8.15 20.54 -29.31
C THR A 891 -6.77 19.92 -29.55
N THR A 892 -5.87 20.67 -30.18
CA THR A 892 -4.48 20.24 -30.38
C THR A 892 -3.59 20.78 -29.26
N VAL A 893 -2.41 20.18 -29.06
CA VAL A 893 -1.41 20.71 -28.12
C VAL A 893 -1.04 22.17 -28.46
N SER A 894 -1.03 22.53 -29.75
CA SER A 894 -0.77 23.91 -30.19
C SER A 894 -1.87 24.92 -29.84
N ASP A 895 -3.09 24.46 -29.53
CA ASP A 895 -4.19 25.33 -29.08
C ASP A 895 -4.08 25.72 -27.60
N ILE A 896 -3.16 25.08 -26.85
CA ILE A 896 -2.92 25.32 -25.42
C ILE A 896 -1.81 26.38 -25.27
N THR A 897 -2.15 27.64 -25.53
CA THR A 897 -1.19 28.75 -25.50
C THR A 897 -0.83 29.19 -24.09
N ASP A 898 -1.62 28.79 -23.09
CA ASP A 898 -1.38 29.08 -21.67
C ASP A 898 -0.33 28.14 -21.04
N GLY A 899 0.17 27.18 -21.83
CA GLY A 899 1.18 26.20 -21.45
C GLY A 899 0.54 24.93 -20.92
N THR A 900 0.96 23.78 -21.46
CA THR A 900 0.43 22.46 -21.08
C THR A 900 0.58 22.16 -19.59
N SER A 901 1.63 22.70 -18.96
CA SER A 901 1.94 22.59 -17.54
C SER A 901 1.05 23.42 -16.61
N HIS A 902 0.18 24.28 -17.15
CA HIS A 902 -0.70 25.16 -16.38
C HIS A 902 -2.17 25.02 -16.79
N THR A 903 -2.49 24.07 -17.66
CA THR A 903 -3.84 23.85 -18.17
C THR A 903 -4.37 22.50 -17.72
N LEU A 904 -5.53 22.48 -17.05
CA LEU A 904 -6.21 21.27 -16.58
C LEU A 904 -6.92 20.55 -17.74
N THR A 905 -6.84 19.22 -17.76
CA THR A 905 -7.53 18.35 -18.73
C THR A 905 -8.79 17.72 -18.14
N PHE A 906 -8.66 17.03 -17.02
CA PHE A 906 -9.75 16.40 -16.28
C PHE A 906 -9.47 16.40 -14.77
N GLY A 907 -10.49 16.13 -13.97
CA GLY A 907 -10.35 16.03 -12.52
C GLY A 907 -11.40 15.14 -11.88
N GLU A 908 -11.24 14.91 -10.59
CA GLU A 908 -12.17 14.08 -9.83
C GLU A 908 -13.53 14.78 -9.61
N ARG A 909 -14.59 13.99 -9.47
CA ARG A 909 -15.93 14.45 -9.13
C ARG A 909 -16.61 13.57 -8.07
N ILE A 910 -17.51 14.21 -7.32
CA ILE A 910 -18.38 13.56 -6.33
C ILE A 910 -19.70 13.11 -6.98
N TYR A 911 -20.27 13.92 -7.88
CA TYR A 911 -21.58 13.65 -8.49
C TYR A 911 -21.51 12.69 -9.70
N GLN A 912 -21.91 11.44 -9.50
CA GLN A 912 -22.01 10.42 -10.56
C GLN A 912 -23.45 10.30 -11.11
N VAL A 913 -23.90 11.31 -11.83
CA VAL A 913 -25.31 11.43 -12.25
C VAL A 913 -25.68 10.64 -13.52
N GLU A 914 -24.69 10.17 -14.28
CA GLU A 914 -24.85 9.54 -15.59
C GLU A 914 -23.91 8.35 -15.77
N VAL A 915 -24.25 7.43 -16.69
CA VAL A 915 -23.38 6.28 -17.04
C VAL A 915 -22.07 6.80 -17.61
N TRP A 916 -20.93 6.19 -17.26
CA TRP A 916 -19.59 6.63 -17.69
C TRP A 916 -19.39 6.63 -19.21
N THR A 917 -20.17 5.83 -19.94
CA THR A 917 -20.17 5.78 -21.42
C THR A 917 -20.84 6.99 -22.07
N HIS A 918 -21.68 7.72 -21.32
CA HIS A 918 -22.42 8.88 -21.83
C HIS A 918 -21.54 10.13 -21.90
N GLY A 919 -21.43 10.69 -23.09
CA GLY A 919 -20.74 11.94 -23.41
C GLY A 919 -21.59 13.15 -23.05
N ALA A 920 -22.55 13.47 -23.90
CA ALA A 920 -23.48 14.57 -23.74
C ALA A 920 -24.84 14.26 -24.39
N PHE A 921 -25.88 14.91 -23.90
CA PHE A 921 -27.23 14.85 -24.44
C PHE A 921 -27.60 16.20 -25.06
N TRP A 922 -28.16 16.20 -26.27
CA TRP A 922 -28.62 17.44 -26.94
C TRP A 922 -30.07 17.36 -27.42
N GLY A 923 -30.83 18.46 -27.31
CA GLY A 923 -32.24 18.56 -27.74
C GLY A 923 -32.41 19.32 -29.07
N GLY A 924 -33.40 18.94 -29.89
CA GLY A 924 -33.56 19.42 -31.28
C GLY A 924 -34.01 20.89 -31.49
N SER A 925 -33.98 21.30 -32.77
CA SER A 925 -34.34 22.58 -33.44
C SER A 925 -33.77 23.92 -32.93
N SER A 926 -33.30 23.99 -31.70
CA SER A 926 -32.49 25.11 -31.20
C SER A 926 -31.23 24.49 -30.62
N ALA A 927 -30.04 24.93 -31.04
CA ALA A 927 -28.75 24.46 -30.51
C ALA A 927 -28.50 24.90 -29.04
N ASN A 928 -29.57 25.05 -28.25
CA ASN A 928 -29.60 25.75 -26.96
C ASN A 928 -29.76 24.79 -25.77
N LEU A 929 -29.59 23.47 -25.98
CA LEU A 929 -29.74 22.46 -24.92
C LEU A 929 -28.64 21.40 -25.06
N ILE A 930 -27.57 21.54 -24.28
CA ILE A 930 -26.49 20.56 -24.13
C ILE A 930 -26.34 20.24 -22.65
N CYS A 931 -26.52 18.97 -22.30
CA CYS A 931 -26.27 18.44 -20.96
C CYS A 931 -25.07 17.51 -21.05
N ALA A 932 -23.89 18.01 -20.66
CA ALA A 932 -22.69 17.20 -20.66
C ALA A 932 -22.69 16.25 -19.46
N ALA A 933 -22.41 14.97 -19.69
CA ALA A 933 -22.26 13.96 -18.63
C ALA A 933 -20.79 13.71 -18.28
N SER A 934 -19.91 13.81 -19.28
CA SER A 934 -18.47 13.47 -19.21
C SER A 934 -17.52 14.66 -19.06
N ILE A 935 -18.04 15.89 -19.15
CA ILE A 935 -17.30 17.15 -18.92
C ILE A 935 -18.10 18.10 -18.03
N LYS A 936 -17.40 19.01 -17.32
CA LYS A 936 -17.99 20.00 -16.39
C LYS A 936 -17.27 21.35 -16.45
N ASN A 937 -18.04 22.40 -16.16
CA ASN A 937 -17.54 23.75 -15.97
C ASN A 937 -16.83 23.84 -14.61
N LEU A 938 -15.63 24.44 -14.57
CA LEU A 938 -14.98 24.75 -13.30
C LEU A 938 -15.55 26.05 -12.72
N ARG A 939 -16.76 25.98 -12.16
CA ARG A 939 -17.52 27.13 -11.67
C ARG A 939 -17.45 27.34 -10.15
N TYR A 940 -17.03 26.33 -9.41
CA TYR A 940 -16.96 26.33 -7.95
C TYR A 940 -15.63 25.76 -7.46
N PRO A 941 -15.19 26.14 -6.24
CA PRO A 941 -14.05 25.49 -5.60
C PRO A 941 -14.23 23.97 -5.47
N VAL A 942 -13.11 23.27 -5.38
CA VAL A 942 -13.08 21.82 -5.11
C VAL A 942 -13.81 21.54 -3.78
N ASN A 943 -14.60 20.47 -3.75
CA ASN A 943 -15.40 20.06 -2.58
C ASN A 943 -16.28 21.18 -1.99
N ALA A 944 -16.73 22.14 -2.82
CA ALA A 944 -17.52 23.25 -2.31
C ALA A 944 -18.76 22.80 -1.53
N ASN A 945 -18.94 23.38 -0.34
CA ASN A 945 -20.05 23.04 0.56
C ASN A 945 -21.42 23.22 -0.12
N LEU A 946 -22.16 22.11 -0.27
CA LEU A 946 -23.43 22.01 -0.98
C LEU A 946 -24.55 22.87 -0.37
N GLU A 947 -24.52 23.13 0.94
CA GLU A 947 -25.48 24.05 1.57
C GLU A 947 -25.28 25.50 1.10
N ARG A 948 -24.07 25.84 0.65
CA ARG A 948 -23.73 27.19 0.15
C ARG A 948 -23.91 27.31 -1.36
N VAL A 949 -23.44 26.31 -2.12
CA VAL A 949 -23.43 26.37 -3.60
C VAL A 949 -24.71 25.80 -4.22
N GLY A 950 -25.35 24.85 -3.56
CA GLY A 950 -26.57 24.19 -3.99
C GLY A 950 -26.38 22.72 -4.34
N TYR A 951 -27.49 22.06 -4.63
CA TYR A 951 -27.57 20.64 -4.97
C TYR A 951 -28.04 20.46 -6.41
N TRP A 952 -27.74 19.33 -7.03
CA TRP A 952 -28.17 19.07 -8.40
C TRP A 952 -29.69 19.28 -8.60
N VAL A 953 -30.07 19.98 -9.67
CA VAL A 953 -31.47 20.35 -9.96
C VAL A 953 -32.40 19.14 -10.11
N ARG A 954 -31.88 18.00 -10.59
CA ARG A 954 -32.66 16.76 -10.74
C ARG A 954 -32.53 15.82 -9.55
N ASP A 955 -31.84 16.22 -8.48
CA ASP A 955 -31.84 15.49 -7.23
C ASP A 955 -33.18 15.66 -6.50
N GLN A 956 -33.98 14.60 -6.54
CA GLN A 956 -35.32 14.53 -5.93
C GLN A 956 -35.29 14.26 -4.43
N THR A 957 -34.14 13.89 -3.87
CA THR A 957 -33.96 13.69 -2.41
C THR A 957 -33.78 14.98 -1.65
N VAL A 958 -33.35 16.02 -2.34
CA VAL A 958 -33.04 17.31 -1.71
C VAL A 958 -34.33 18.13 -1.60
N PRO A 959 -34.65 18.67 -0.41
CA PRO A 959 -35.82 19.53 -0.20
C PRO A 959 -35.92 20.66 -1.24
N THR A 960 -37.16 20.99 -1.64
CA THR A 960 -37.44 21.93 -2.75
C THR A 960 -37.05 23.37 -2.45
N ASP A 961 -36.81 23.70 -1.18
CA ASP A 961 -36.35 25.01 -0.70
C ASP A 961 -34.83 25.19 -0.79
N LYS A 962 -34.06 24.14 -1.08
CA LYS A 962 -32.60 24.22 -1.26
C LYS A 962 -32.23 24.77 -2.63
N ARG A 963 -31.13 25.54 -2.68
CA ARG A 963 -30.55 26.07 -3.91
C ARG A 963 -30.23 24.93 -4.88
N LYS A 964 -30.54 25.11 -6.17
CA LYS A 964 -30.30 24.10 -7.22
C LYS A 964 -29.12 24.50 -8.13
N LEU A 965 -28.35 23.50 -8.53
CA LEU A 965 -27.21 23.58 -9.46
C LEU A 965 -27.58 22.95 -10.80
N ASN A 966 -27.17 23.65 -11.85
CA ASN A 966 -27.26 23.21 -13.23
C ASN A 966 -26.30 22.03 -13.51
N GLY A 967 -26.68 21.13 -14.41
CA GLY A 967 -25.94 19.90 -14.69
C GLY A 967 -24.50 20.12 -15.19
N ASN A 968 -24.26 21.15 -16.00
CA ASN A 968 -22.91 21.48 -16.50
C ASN A 968 -22.02 22.11 -15.42
N ASP A 969 -22.62 22.65 -14.34
CA ASP A 969 -21.94 23.31 -13.22
C ASP A 969 -21.77 22.41 -11.98
N LEU A 970 -22.00 21.11 -12.11
CA LEU A 970 -21.73 20.18 -11.02
C LEU A 970 -20.24 20.18 -10.67
N LEU A 971 -19.96 20.31 -9.39
CA LEU A 971 -18.62 20.58 -8.86
C LEU A 971 -17.65 19.41 -9.01
N PHE A 972 -16.38 19.78 -9.18
CA PHE A 972 -15.24 18.89 -9.01
C PHE A 972 -14.98 18.65 -7.52
N GLY A 973 -14.48 17.47 -7.20
CA GLY A 973 -14.27 17.06 -5.82
C GLY A 973 -14.01 15.58 -5.66
N SER A 974 -13.58 15.19 -4.47
CA SER A 974 -13.33 13.79 -4.10
C SER A 974 -13.84 13.51 -2.69
N HIS A 975 -13.87 12.23 -2.31
CA HIS A 975 -14.12 11.81 -0.93
C HIS A 975 -12.83 11.73 -0.10
N HIS A 976 -11.69 12.08 -0.70
CA HIS A 976 -10.44 12.20 0.03
C HIS A 976 -10.49 13.40 0.96
N PRO A 977 -9.92 13.30 2.17
CA PRO A 977 -9.77 14.46 3.05
C PRO A 977 -8.97 15.58 2.38
N GLY A 978 -9.54 16.79 2.35
CA GLY A 978 -8.81 18.03 2.08
C GLY A 978 -8.65 18.44 0.61
N GLY A 979 -9.25 17.76 -0.37
CA GLY A 979 -9.12 18.18 -1.77
C GLY A 979 -9.51 17.14 -2.83
N ALA A 980 -8.97 17.30 -4.04
CA ALA A 980 -9.20 16.40 -5.17
C ALA A 980 -8.04 16.42 -6.18
N HIS A 981 -7.84 15.33 -6.90
CA HIS A 981 -6.85 15.24 -7.96
C HIS A 981 -7.35 15.84 -9.28
N PHE A 982 -6.43 16.49 -9.99
CA PHE A 982 -6.62 16.94 -11.37
C PHE A 982 -5.40 16.58 -12.21
N ALA A 983 -5.64 16.31 -13.48
CA ALA A 983 -4.60 16.13 -14.49
C ALA A 983 -4.37 17.43 -15.27
N LEU A 984 -3.12 17.63 -15.67
CA LEU A 984 -2.64 18.73 -16.50
C LEU A 984 -2.29 18.21 -17.89
N ALA A 985 -2.39 19.08 -18.89
CA ALA A 985 -2.20 18.73 -20.30
C ALA A 985 -0.76 18.37 -20.69
N ASP A 986 0.17 18.34 -19.74
CA ASP A 986 1.56 17.90 -19.91
C ASP A 986 1.84 16.49 -19.39
N GLY A 987 0.83 15.75 -18.92
CA GLY A 987 0.99 14.41 -18.38
C GLY A 987 1.00 14.33 -16.85
N ARG A 988 1.10 15.46 -16.15
CA ARG A 988 1.14 15.47 -14.68
C ARG A 988 -0.25 15.36 -14.07
N ALA A 989 -0.33 14.71 -12.92
CA ALA A 989 -1.51 14.75 -12.06
C ALA A 989 -1.09 15.27 -10.69
N GLN A 990 -1.92 16.09 -10.06
CA GLN A 990 -1.63 16.66 -8.76
C GLN A 990 -2.89 16.82 -7.91
N PHE A 991 -2.70 16.83 -6.60
CA PHE A 991 -3.77 17.07 -5.64
C PHE A 991 -3.93 18.56 -5.39
N PHE A 992 -5.14 19.08 -5.59
CA PHE A 992 -5.51 20.45 -5.26
C PHE A 992 -6.28 20.47 -3.95
N ALA A 993 -5.75 21.23 -2.98
CA ALA A 993 -6.37 21.38 -1.68
C ALA A 993 -7.63 22.27 -1.75
N GLU A 994 -8.59 22.07 -0.83
CA GLU A 994 -9.85 22.82 -0.79
C GLU A 994 -9.68 24.34 -0.57
N ASP A 995 -8.55 24.73 0.01
CA ASP A 995 -8.15 26.12 0.27
C ASP A 995 -7.38 26.76 -0.89
N THR A 996 -7.12 26.02 -1.98
CA THR A 996 -6.54 26.56 -3.22
C THR A 996 -7.35 27.78 -3.68
N ASP A 997 -6.67 28.88 -4.02
CA ASP A 997 -7.33 30.06 -4.57
C ASP A 997 -8.13 29.67 -5.82
N PHE A 998 -9.45 29.82 -5.72
CA PHE A 998 -10.37 29.45 -6.79
C PHE A 998 -10.09 30.21 -8.10
N THR A 999 -9.56 31.43 -8.02
CA THR A 999 -9.16 32.21 -9.19
C THR A 999 -8.04 31.51 -9.94
N VAL A 1000 -7.03 31.00 -9.21
CA VAL A 1000 -5.91 30.26 -9.80
C VAL A 1000 -6.44 29.00 -10.47
N LEU A 1001 -7.22 28.20 -9.74
CA LEU A 1001 -7.77 26.95 -10.27
C LEU A 1001 -8.65 27.19 -11.51
N ARG A 1002 -9.47 28.26 -11.49
CA ARG A 1002 -10.32 28.65 -12.63
C ARG A 1002 -9.52 29.08 -13.85
N ASN A 1003 -8.44 29.84 -13.67
CA ASN A 1003 -7.58 30.27 -14.77
C ASN A 1003 -6.88 29.06 -15.41
N MET A 1004 -6.45 28.09 -14.59
CA MET A 1004 -5.87 26.83 -15.06
C MET A 1004 -6.88 25.96 -15.85
N ALA A 1005 -8.18 26.16 -15.71
CA ALA A 1005 -9.16 25.45 -16.54
C ALA A 1005 -9.27 25.99 -17.98
N THR A 1006 -8.60 27.11 -18.30
CA THR A 1006 -8.61 27.71 -19.64
C THR A 1006 -7.36 27.32 -20.43
N ARG A 1007 -7.49 27.10 -21.74
CA ARG A 1007 -6.37 26.69 -22.61
C ARG A 1007 -5.59 27.86 -23.22
N ASN A 1008 -6.21 29.03 -23.38
CA ASN A 1008 -5.68 30.11 -24.22
C ASN A 1008 -6.10 31.55 -23.83
N CYS A 1009 -6.44 31.81 -22.57
CA CYS A 1009 -6.84 33.15 -22.12
C CYS A 1009 -5.65 34.04 -21.70
N GLY A 1010 -4.42 33.51 -21.68
CA GLY A 1010 -3.21 34.23 -21.32
C GLY A 1010 -3.11 34.55 -19.83
N GLU A 1011 -3.90 33.85 -19.01
CA GLU A 1011 -4.04 34.09 -17.57
C GLU A 1011 -3.05 33.23 -16.75
N ALA A 1012 -2.38 32.27 -17.40
CA ALA A 1012 -1.34 31.45 -16.81
C ALA A 1012 0.06 31.99 -17.16
N GLY A 1013 0.55 32.90 -16.32
CA GLY A 1013 1.98 33.14 -16.15
C GLY A 1013 2.34 34.56 -15.72
N PRO A 1014 3.46 34.73 -15.00
CA PRO A 1014 3.82 34.08 -13.73
C PRO A 1014 3.04 34.64 -12.52
#